data_AF-A0A0W8DM11-F1
#
_entry.id   AF-A0A0W8DM11-F1
#
_cell.length_a   1.000
_cell.length_b   1.000
_cell.length_c   1.000
_cell.angle_alpha   90.00
_cell.angle_beta   90.00
_cell.angle_gamma   90.00
#
_symmetry.space_group_name_H-M   'P 1'
#
loop_
_entity.id
_entity.type
_entity.pdbx_description
1 polymer ?
#
loop_
_entity_poly.entity_id
_entity_poly.type
_entity_poly.pdbx_seq_one_letter_code
_entity_poly.pdbx_strand_id
1 'polypeptide(L)'
;MERVQTTALRLAIDNRHSQHLGLFSVDCRQVNKRLHTDLAQWTIRLLQAFEQRTGRINAELRQQYKEIAARLAKKPLDLYELVDGETFVKSLKSAMLQELQDKANIIKQRLRFLLFERENIHIGNVEVDDVPTEHEGFSLSLDLLSSTAKTLKWRSQIEKLLKEAESVLVDERSRIESMFIAKRSRFQAEIEEFEGEVRGFAKKGDLRHAATYVIQLAKMQDNIFSFRQAMATIIQEEQKLQWKPTDFGKLDDIAEEMAPYERLWKTVREFREMNSRWLRGNIFELPGKEGMHTLQQMLTVVSDVSSMLILNSAAAAITAETVRKQMADFRETVRLIVAIQNPSMKERHMKAVSGLLGIDFMSEELITLLKLLENGAFERISDIVDISCNATQEQQIERALHEIRDEWETTSFKLVPSRHPISLSTVLAPLLKTDDPESETFNLVLEKECGGKIVSIMEDHLLRLQTLSCMSHAGPFIDEIALWQTFVSEMGQVVEMLTLVEHRWRKITPLFAAGIVENDSTSSRLFASAATLYQLSHAFILRKPACTEYYMRSNSTVGLDQALHSPARSLISDLEQCQEILDSLRGDVRVGFDSKRASFSRFYFLSDLELVTALALADVPSDASLWKALSRCFPGIHSVQTNAANEITALLSSVGEPFPLGSPIITKDTPMPTWLAKLETSMTTILHASIRAAYSDLPRKEFRKWCLIWPEQSLLAAIQHVWTLQSEQAYQNPTKEKHGLQLRTI
;
A
#
# COMPACT_ATOMS: atom_id res chain seq x y z
N MET A 1 69.33 -38.76 54.68
CA MET A 1 70.08 -39.23 55.87
C MET A 1 70.72 -40.58 55.62
N GLU A 2 70.02 -41.56 55.05
CA GLU A 2 70.63 -42.86 54.64
C GLU A 2 71.92 -42.72 53.83
N ARG A 3 71.96 -41.89 52.79
CA ARG A 3 73.18 -41.64 52.00
C ARG A 3 74.37 -41.15 52.84
N VAL A 4 74.12 -40.35 53.87
CA VAL A 4 75.16 -39.84 54.78
C VAL A 4 75.67 -40.98 55.65
N GLN A 5 74.78 -41.83 56.16
CA GLN A 5 75.12 -43.02 56.95
C GLN A 5 75.89 -44.06 56.11
N THR A 6 75.50 -44.29 54.85
CA THR A 6 76.25 -45.16 53.93
C THR A 6 77.66 -44.61 53.66
N THR A 7 77.80 -43.29 53.55
CA THR A 7 79.10 -42.64 53.34
C THR A 7 79.97 -42.72 54.61
N ALA A 8 79.37 -42.53 55.79
CA ALA A 8 80.04 -42.72 57.08
C ALA A 8 80.55 -44.16 57.27
N LEU A 9 79.73 -45.16 56.92
CA LEU A 9 80.11 -46.58 56.97
C LEU A 9 81.24 -46.91 56.00
N ARG A 10 81.22 -46.38 54.77
CA ARG A 10 82.32 -46.56 53.81
C ARG A 10 83.62 -45.97 54.33
N LEU A 11 83.57 -44.76 54.90
CA LEU A 11 84.74 -44.13 55.53
C LEU A 11 85.27 -44.91 56.73
N ALA A 12 84.38 -45.54 57.51
CA ALA A 12 84.77 -46.37 58.66
C ALA A 12 85.43 -47.71 58.25
N ILE A 13 85.00 -48.31 57.13
CA ILE A 13 85.52 -49.60 56.66
C ILE A 13 86.87 -49.44 55.94
N ASP A 14 87.07 -48.36 55.17
CA ASP A 14 88.30 -48.11 54.41
C ASP A 14 89.45 -47.47 55.24
N ASN A 15 89.31 -47.39 56.57
CA ASN A 15 90.20 -46.70 57.52
C ASN A 15 91.56 -47.41 57.75
N ARG A 16 92.38 -47.56 56.70
CA ARG A 16 93.78 -47.98 56.88
C ARG A 16 94.61 -46.78 57.38
N HIS A 17 94.81 -46.71 58.70
CA HIS A 17 95.57 -45.65 59.39
C HIS A 17 97.03 -45.52 58.95
N SER A 18 97.57 -46.52 58.27
CA SER A 18 98.83 -46.40 57.52
C SER A 18 98.77 -47.32 56.31
N GLN A 19 99.23 -46.84 55.16
CA GLN A 19 99.34 -47.64 53.95
C GLN A 19 100.83 -47.79 53.61
N HIS A 20 101.32 -49.03 53.66
CA HIS A 20 102.70 -49.33 53.30
C HIS A 20 102.83 -49.47 51.78
N LEU A 21 103.61 -48.57 51.19
CA LEU A 21 103.97 -48.52 49.78
C LEU A 21 105.43 -48.97 49.64
N GLY A 22 105.69 -50.22 50.03
CA GLY A 22 107.05 -50.80 50.02
C GLY A 22 107.99 -50.08 51.00
N LEU A 23 108.79 -49.15 50.49
CA LEU A 23 109.79 -48.40 51.25
C LEU A 23 109.21 -47.23 52.08
N PHE A 24 107.97 -46.83 51.86
CA PHE A 24 107.32 -45.72 52.57
C PHE A 24 106.05 -46.17 53.29
N SER A 25 105.80 -45.68 54.50
CA SER A 25 104.46 -45.70 55.12
C SER A 25 103.83 -44.32 54.98
N VAL A 26 102.64 -44.25 54.39
CA VAL A 26 101.84 -43.02 54.37
C VAL A 26 100.84 -43.08 55.51
N ASP A 27 100.93 -42.11 56.41
CA ASP A 27 99.98 -41.94 57.49
C ASP A 27 98.73 -41.18 56.97
N CYS A 28 97.62 -41.90 56.83
CA CYS A 28 96.35 -41.36 56.37
C CYS A 28 95.48 -40.80 57.51
N ARG A 29 95.95 -40.83 58.76
CA ARG A 29 95.16 -40.42 59.94
C ARG A 29 94.63 -38.99 59.84
N GLN A 30 95.41 -38.04 59.33
CA GLN A 30 94.96 -36.64 59.20
C GLN A 30 93.86 -36.46 58.16
N VAL A 31 93.94 -37.14 57.00
CA VAL A 31 92.92 -37.05 55.94
C VAL A 31 91.61 -37.66 56.41
N ASN A 32 91.67 -38.83 57.04
CA ASN A 32 90.49 -39.51 57.58
C ASN A 32 89.84 -38.69 58.70
N LYS A 33 90.64 -38.09 59.59
CA LYS A 33 90.14 -37.18 60.63
C LYS A 33 89.37 -36.01 60.01
N ARG A 34 89.91 -35.37 58.97
CA ARG A 34 89.25 -34.25 58.28
C ARG A 34 87.97 -34.65 57.55
N LEU A 35 87.95 -35.79 56.87
CA LEU A 35 86.73 -36.31 56.22
C LEU A 35 85.64 -36.67 57.23
N HIS A 36 85.99 -37.27 58.37
CA HIS A 36 85.04 -37.53 59.46
C HIS A 36 84.50 -36.23 60.06
N THR A 37 85.35 -35.22 60.27
CA THR A 37 84.93 -33.89 60.74
C THR A 37 83.99 -33.20 59.74
N ASP A 38 84.30 -33.19 58.44
CA ASP A 38 83.45 -32.59 57.41
C ASP A 38 82.09 -33.31 57.33
N LEU A 39 82.09 -34.64 57.39
CA LEU A 39 80.85 -35.43 57.38
C LEU A 39 80.00 -35.18 58.63
N ALA A 40 80.62 -35.00 59.80
CA ALA A 40 79.94 -34.62 61.04
C ALA A 40 79.30 -33.22 60.93
N GLN A 41 80.03 -32.24 60.38
CA GLN A 41 79.49 -30.89 60.15
C GLN A 41 78.30 -30.89 59.18
N TRP A 42 78.38 -31.63 58.07
CA TRP A 42 77.26 -31.75 57.12
C TRP A 42 76.05 -32.45 57.74
N THR A 43 76.27 -33.47 58.56
CA THR A 43 75.20 -34.16 59.29
C THR A 43 74.49 -33.23 60.26
N ILE A 44 75.24 -32.44 61.03
CA ILE A 44 74.69 -31.43 61.94
C ILE A 44 73.88 -30.38 61.18
N ARG A 45 74.41 -29.84 60.07
CA ARG A 45 73.69 -28.86 59.23
C ARG A 45 72.39 -29.41 58.64
N LEU A 46 72.40 -30.67 58.20
CA LEU A 46 71.19 -31.34 57.69
C LEU A 46 70.15 -31.55 58.80
N LEU A 47 70.58 -31.94 60.01
CA LEU A 47 69.69 -32.07 61.16
C LEU A 47 69.10 -30.71 61.58
N GLN A 48 69.91 -29.65 61.62
CA GLN A 48 69.46 -28.28 61.88
C GLN A 48 68.47 -27.80 60.82
N ALA A 49 68.73 -28.04 59.53
CA ALA A 49 67.79 -27.68 58.46
C ALA A 49 66.47 -28.47 58.57
N PHE A 50 66.55 -29.76 58.92
CA PHE A 50 65.38 -30.61 59.12
C PHE A 50 64.55 -30.17 60.34
N GLU A 51 65.22 -29.79 61.42
CA GLU A 51 64.63 -29.19 62.62
C GLU A 51 63.93 -27.87 62.29
N GLN A 52 64.60 -26.93 61.62
CA GLN A 52 64.02 -25.65 61.20
C GLN A 52 62.80 -25.85 60.31
N ARG A 53 62.86 -26.78 59.34
CA ARG A 53 61.71 -27.09 58.48
C ARG A 53 60.55 -27.66 59.29
N THR A 54 60.83 -28.53 60.26
CA THR A 54 59.82 -29.09 61.17
C THR A 54 59.19 -27.99 62.04
N GLY A 55 59.99 -27.04 62.53
CA GLY A 55 59.52 -25.87 63.26
C GLY A 55 58.62 -24.96 62.44
N ARG A 56 58.94 -24.70 61.17
CA ARG A 56 58.07 -23.91 60.26
C ARG A 56 56.71 -24.57 60.05
N ILE A 57 56.69 -25.86 59.73
CA ILE A 57 55.44 -26.62 59.53
C ILE A 57 54.62 -26.63 60.82
N ASN A 58 55.27 -26.78 61.98
CA ASN A 58 54.61 -26.73 63.28
C ASN A 58 54.02 -25.35 63.60
N ALA A 59 54.71 -24.27 63.25
CA ALA A 59 54.22 -22.90 63.45
C ALA A 59 53.00 -22.60 62.56
N GLU A 60 53.05 -23.00 61.29
CA GLU A 60 51.95 -22.84 60.34
C GLU A 60 50.70 -23.60 60.77
N LEU A 61 50.85 -24.86 61.19
CA LEU A 61 49.75 -25.66 61.71
C LEU A 61 49.11 -25.03 62.96
N ARG A 62 49.93 -24.47 63.87
CA ARG A 62 49.42 -23.76 65.04
C ARG A 62 48.67 -22.48 64.68
N GLN A 63 49.06 -21.78 63.63
CA GLN A 63 48.34 -20.61 63.14
C GLN A 63 46.98 -20.99 62.57
N GLN A 64 46.92 -22.07 61.77
CA GLN A 64 45.64 -22.62 61.27
C GLN A 64 44.71 -23.01 62.43
N TYR A 65 45.22 -23.67 63.47
CA TYR A 65 44.43 -23.97 64.66
C TYR A 65 43.90 -22.72 65.38
N LYS A 66 44.69 -21.65 65.47
CA LYS A 66 44.25 -20.38 66.08
C LYS A 66 43.14 -19.71 65.28
N GLU A 67 43.24 -19.69 63.96
CA GLU A 67 42.23 -19.09 63.08
C GLU A 67 40.91 -19.86 63.16
N ILE A 68 40.97 -21.20 63.15
CA ILE A 68 39.80 -22.05 63.35
C ILE A 68 39.19 -21.81 64.73
N ALA A 69 40.01 -21.75 65.78
CA ALA A 69 39.53 -21.47 67.14
C ALA A 69 38.87 -20.10 67.26
N ALA A 70 39.42 -19.06 66.62
CA ALA A 70 38.81 -17.73 66.59
C ALA A 70 37.47 -17.73 65.86
N ARG A 71 37.34 -18.47 64.76
CA ARG A 71 36.07 -18.60 64.02
C ARG A 71 35.02 -19.41 64.79
N LEU A 72 35.42 -20.48 65.47
CA LEU A 72 34.53 -21.28 66.34
C LEU A 72 34.06 -20.50 67.58
N ALA A 73 34.86 -19.57 68.08
CA ALA A 73 34.50 -18.72 69.21
C ALA A 73 33.57 -17.55 68.82
N LYS A 74 33.43 -17.25 67.51
CA LYS A 74 32.56 -16.17 67.06
C LYS A 74 31.09 -16.62 67.17
N LYS A 75 30.33 -15.89 67.97
CA LYS A 75 28.88 -16.07 68.09
C LYS A 75 28.17 -15.41 66.90
N PRO A 76 27.28 -16.11 66.16
CA PRO A 76 26.53 -15.50 65.06
C PRO A 76 25.49 -14.51 65.59
N LEU A 77 25.35 -13.36 64.91
CA LEU A 77 24.39 -12.31 65.29
C LEU A 77 23.09 -12.37 64.48
N ASP A 78 23.17 -12.80 63.23
CA ASP A 78 22.07 -12.85 62.28
C ASP A 78 21.95 -14.21 61.58
N LEU A 79 20.89 -14.36 60.77
CA LEU A 79 20.61 -15.57 60.01
C LEU A 79 21.76 -15.94 59.05
N TYR A 80 22.43 -14.96 58.46
CA TYR A 80 23.45 -15.19 57.45
C TYR A 80 24.73 -15.71 58.08
N GLU A 81 25.15 -15.11 59.21
CA GLU A 81 26.26 -15.57 60.02
C GLU A 81 26.00 -16.93 60.66
N LEU A 82 24.75 -17.24 61.03
CA LEU A 82 24.36 -18.55 61.54
C LEU A 82 24.57 -19.63 60.47
N VAL A 83 24.04 -19.42 59.25
CA VAL A 83 24.17 -20.38 58.15
C VAL A 83 25.64 -20.55 57.74
N ASP A 84 26.43 -19.47 57.69
CA ASP A 84 27.88 -19.55 57.46
C ASP A 84 28.59 -20.34 58.58
N GLY A 85 28.23 -20.10 59.84
CA GLY A 85 28.75 -20.85 60.98
C GLY A 85 28.44 -22.35 60.93
N GLU A 86 27.19 -22.72 60.60
CA GLU A 86 26.77 -24.12 60.45
C GLU A 86 27.48 -24.82 59.29
N THR A 87 27.59 -24.16 58.14
CA THR A 87 28.30 -24.71 56.97
C THR A 87 29.79 -24.86 57.24
N PHE A 88 30.40 -23.90 57.93
CA PHE A 88 31.80 -23.98 58.37
C PHE A 88 32.02 -25.15 59.34
N VAL A 89 31.19 -25.32 60.38
CA VAL A 89 31.31 -26.45 61.31
C VAL A 89 31.11 -27.80 60.62
N LYS A 90 30.17 -27.90 59.67
CA LYS A 90 29.98 -29.10 58.85
C LYS A 90 31.22 -29.42 58.00
N SER A 91 31.79 -28.42 57.33
CA SER A 91 33.02 -28.56 56.52
C SER A 91 34.24 -28.91 57.37
N LEU A 92 34.34 -28.32 58.57
CA LEU A 92 35.42 -28.59 59.51
C LEU A 92 35.40 -30.06 59.95
N LYS A 93 34.22 -30.61 60.25
CA LYS A 93 34.04 -32.03 60.62
C LYS A 93 34.34 -33.00 59.48
N SER A 94 33.90 -32.68 58.26
CA SER A 94 33.94 -33.63 57.15
C SER A 94 35.32 -33.75 56.50
N ALA A 95 36.10 -32.67 56.44
CA ALA A 95 37.36 -32.66 55.70
C ALA A 95 38.53 -32.02 56.47
N MET A 96 38.37 -30.79 56.98
CA MET A 96 39.51 -30.01 57.48
C MET A 96 40.15 -30.60 58.75
N LEU A 97 39.34 -31.21 59.64
CA LEU A 97 39.86 -31.80 60.88
C LEU A 97 40.74 -33.02 60.61
N GLN A 98 40.45 -33.80 59.57
CA GLN A 98 41.30 -34.92 59.14
C GLN A 98 42.62 -34.42 58.56
N GLU A 99 42.58 -33.39 57.70
CA GLU A 99 43.79 -32.79 57.12
C GLU A 99 44.74 -32.23 58.19
N LEU A 100 44.21 -31.56 59.21
CA LEU A 100 45.00 -31.03 60.32
C LEU A 100 45.64 -32.15 61.16
N GLN A 101 44.94 -33.27 61.34
CA GLN A 101 45.48 -34.45 62.03
C GLN A 101 46.63 -35.09 61.26
N ASP A 102 46.52 -35.19 59.94
CA ASP A 102 47.59 -35.72 59.09
C ASP A 102 48.85 -34.84 59.16
N LYS A 103 48.68 -33.51 59.11
CA LYS A 103 49.79 -32.56 59.31
C LYS A 103 50.45 -32.70 60.70
N ALA A 104 49.65 -32.87 61.75
CA ALA A 104 50.16 -33.10 63.10
C ALA A 104 50.94 -34.43 63.22
N ASN A 105 50.45 -35.49 62.57
CA ASN A 105 51.12 -36.80 62.53
C ASN A 105 52.47 -36.72 61.79
N ILE A 106 52.54 -35.98 60.69
CA ILE A 106 53.81 -35.73 59.97
C ILE A 106 54.82 -35.04 60.90
N ILE A 107 54.42 -33.99 61.63
CA ILE A 107 55.32 -33.32 62.59
C ILE A 107 55.79 -34.29 63.69
N LYS A 108 54.88 -35.13 64.22
CA LYS A 108 55.21 -36.15 65.22
C LYS A 108 56.25 -37.16 64.70
N GLN A 109 56.10 -37.63 63.46
CA GLN A 109 57.07 -38.55 62.82
C GLN A 109 58.43 -37.86 62.62
N ARG A 110 58.45 -36.61 62.16
CA ARG A 110 59.68 -35.82 61.99
C ARG A 110 60.40 -35.58 63.32
N LEU A 111 59.65 -35.35 64.40
CA LEU A 111 60.21 -35.18 65.73
C LEU A 111 60.76 -36.51 66.29
N ARG A 112 60.07 -37.64 66.05
CA ARG A 112 60.57 -38.98 66.39
C ARG A 112 61.92 -39.26 65.72
N PHE A 113 62.07 -38.89 64.45
CA PHE A 113 63.34 -38.99 63.73
C PHE A 113 64.46 -38.20 64.43
N LEU A 114 64.20 -36.93 64.79
CA LEU A 114 65.18 -36.06 65.46
C LEU A 114 65.57 -36.53 66.87
N LEU A 115 64.64 -37.18 67.59
CA LEU A 115 64.83 -37.63 68.97
C LEU A 115 65.50 -39.00 69.09
N PHE A 116 65.09 -39.98 68.29
CA PHE A 116 65.45 -41.38 68.52
C PHE A 116 66.31 -41.98 67.40
N GLU A 117 66.03 -41.62 66.14
CA GLU A 117 66.70 -42.26 65.00
C GLU A 117 68.04 -41.59 64.66
N ARG A 118 68.28 -40.40 65.21
CA ARG A 118 69.56 -39.68 65.15
C ARG A 118 70.74 -40.47 65.72
N GLU A 119 70.54 -41.15 66.86
CA GLU A 119 71.64 -41.83 67.58
C GLU A 119 72.25 -42.98 66.77
N ASN A 120 71.53 -43.50 65.78
CA ASN A 120 72.02 -44.57 64.89
C ASN A 120 72.99 -44.08 63.80
N ILE A 121 73.23 -42.76 63.68
CA ILE A 121 74.16 -42.19 62.70
C ILE A 121 75.55 -42.07 63.35
N HIS A 122 76.23 -43.21 63.49
CA HIS A 122 77.61 -43.25 63.98
C HIS A 122 78.58 -42.83 62.86
N ILE A 123 79.21 -41.66 63.01
CA ILE A 123 80.36 -41.25 62.21
C ILE A 123 81.58 -41.67 63.02
N GLY A 124 82.20 -42.79 62.65
CA GLY A 124 83.18 -43.50 63.47
C GLY A 124 84.10 -42.60 64.30
N ASN A 125 84.12 -42.84 65.61
CA ASN A 125 85.06 -42.21 66.54
C ASN A 125 86.47 -42.71 66.20
N VAL A 126 87.36 -41.81 65.76
CA VAL A 126 88.80 -42.07 65.87
C VAL A 126 89.22 -41.50 67.22
N GLU A 127 89.41 -42.37 68.21
CA GLU A 127 90.06 -42.05 69.48
C GLU A 127 91.50 -41.61 69.19
N VAL A 128 91.83 -40.34 69.43
CA VAL A 128 93.22 -39.88 69.57
C VAL A 128 93.24 -38.88 70.72
N ASP A 129 93.97 -39.24 71.78
CA ASP A 129 94.28 -38.42 72.94
C ASP A 129 94.86 -37.04 72.54
N ASP A 130 94.54 -36.03 73.36
CA ASP A 130 95.11 -34.68 73.42
C ASP A 130 94.83 -33.67 72.28
N VAL A 131 93.55 -33.42 71.96
CA VAL A 131 93.06 -32.08 71.52
C VAL A 131 91.64 -31.83 72.07
N PRO A 132 91.33 -30.67 72.69
CA PRO A 132 89.96 -30.31 73.05
C PRO A 132 89.18 -29.97 71.77
N THR A 133 88.53 -30.95 71.17
CA THR A 133 87.56 -30.68 70.10
C THR A 133 86.21 -30.35 70.72
N GLU A 134 85.96 -29.04 70.85
CA GLU A 134 84.65 -28.39 70.90
C GLU A 134 83.82 -28.71 69.63
N HIS A 135 83.49 -29.97 69.39
CA HIS A 135 82.50 -30.32 68.39
C HIS A 135 81.13 -30.40 69.09
N GLU A 136 80.46 -29.25 69.12
CA GLU A 136 79.05 -29.08 69.47
C GLU A 136 78.24 -30.18 68.79
N GLY A 137 77.89 -31.23 69.54
CA GLY A 137 76.90 -32.18 69.09
C GLY A 137 75.61 -31.43 68.80
N PHE A 138 74.90 -31.80 67.73
CA PHE A 138 73.57 -31.24 67.45
C PHE A 138 72.73 -31.26 68.73
N SER A 139 72.15 -30.14 69.14
CA SER A 139 71.23 -30.08 70.28
C SER A 139 69.87 -29.69 69.75
N LEU A 140 68.86 -30.50 70.05
CA LEU A 140 67.50 -30.20 69.64
C LEU A 140 66.98 -29.01 70.45
N SER A 141 66.43 -28.02 69.76
CA SER A 141 65.87 -26.84 70.41
C SER A 141 64.71 -27.22 71.34
N LEU A 142 64.83 -26.79 72.60
CA LEU A 142 63.77 -26.92 73.60
C LEU A 142 62.49 -26.17 73.17
N ASP A 143 62.61 -25.14 72.32
CA ASP A 143 61.48 -24.40 71.76
C ASP A 143 60.68 -25.23 70.76
N LEU A 144 61.35 -26.07 69.94
CA LEU A 144 60.65 -26.98 69.03
C LEU A 144 59.88 -28.05 69.81
N LEU A 145 60.47 -28.61 70.86
CA LEU A 145 59.81 -29.61 71.72
C LEU A 145 58.61 -29.02 72.43
N SER A 146 58.78 -27.85 73.08
CA SER A 146 57.69 -27.19 73.80
C SER A 146 56.57 -26.71 72.86
N SER A 147 56.92 -26.22 71.67
CA SER A 147 55.94 -25.78 70.68
C SER A 147 55.18 -26.95 70.06
N THR A 148 55.82 -28.09 69.80
CA THR A 148 55.17 -29.30 69.25
C THR A 148 54.27 -29.97 70.28
N ALA A 149 54.68 -30.00 71.56
CA ALA A 149 53.81 -30.45 72.65
C ALA A 149 52.54 -29.59 72.76
N LYS A 150 52.65 -28.27 72.55
CA LYS A 150 51.49 -27.38 72.45
C LYS A 150 50.62 -27.70 71.22
N THR A 151 51.21 -28.00 70.06
CA THR A 151 50.48 -28.41 68.84
C THR A 151 49.67 -29.68 69.03
N LEU A 152 50.21 -30.68 69.71
CA LEU A 152 49.50 -31.93 69.96
C LEU A 152 48.31 -31.75 70.93
N LYS A 153 48.38 -30.78 71.85
CA LYS A 153 47.26 -30.40 72.73
C LYS A 153 46.12 -29.69 71.98
N TRP A 154 46.38 -29.09 70.81
CA TRP A 154 45.32 -28.43 70.04
C TRP A 154 44.23 -29.39 69.55
N ARG A 155 44.53 -30.69 69.39
CA ARG A 155 43.51 -31.67 68.98
C ARG A 155 42.33 -31.71 69.95
N SER A 156 42.60 -31.95 71.23
CA SER A 156 41.55 -31.99 72.25
C SER A 156 40.93 -30.62 72.49
N GLN A 157 41.70 -29.54 72.31
CA GLN A 157 41.21 -28.18 72.44
C GLN A 157 40.23 -27.80 71.32
N ILE A 158 40.51 -28.16 70.07
CA ILE A 158 39.60 -27.95 68.93
C ILE A 158 38.37 -28.85 69.06
N GLU A 159 38.51 -30.11 69.46
CA GLU A 159 37.36 -30.99 69.71
C GLU A 159 36.43 -30.42 70.79
N LYS A 160 36.99 -29.79 71.84
CA LYS A 160 36.23 -29.10 72.88
C LYS A 160 35.54 -27.83 72.34
N LEU A 161 36.28 -26.95 71.66
CA LEU A 161 35.74 -25.74 71.06
C LEU A 161 34.68 -26.03 70.00
N LEU A 162 34.82 -27.14 69.27
CA LEU A 162 33.84 -27.59 68.29
C LEU A 162 32.52 -27.96 68.96
N LYS A 163 32.55 -28.72 70.07
CA LYS A 163 31.36 -29.05 70.85
C LYS A 163 30.70 -27.81 71.45
N GLU A 164 31.50 -26.87 71.95
CA GLU A 164 31.00 -25.60 72.48
C GLU A 164 30.35 -24.75 71.38
N ALA A 165 31.01 -24.61 70.21
CA ALA A 165 30.48 -23.90 69.06
C ALA A 165 29.19 -24.54 68.53
N GLU A 166 29.10 -25.87 68.49
CA GLU A 166 27.87 -26.58 68.13
C GLU A 166 26.72 -26.27 69.08
N SER A 167 26.97 -26.32 70.39
CA SER A 167 25.95 -25.95 71.39
C SER A 167 25.47 -24.52 71.16
N VAL A 168 26.40 -23.58 70.97
CA VAL A 168 26.08 -22.17 70.71
C VAL A 168 25.31 -22.00 69.40
N LEU A 169 25.67 -22.72 68.33
CA LEU A 169 24.94 -22.66 67.05
C LEU A 169 23.52 -23.23 67.18
N VAL A 170 23.32 -24.30 67.94
CA VAL A 170 21.97 -24.84 68.20
C VAL A 170 21.13 -23.84 69.00
N ASP A 171 21.70 -23.26 70.06
CA ASP A 171 21.01 -22.27 70.89
C ASP A 171 20.66 -21.01 70.08
N GLU A 172 21.61 -20.48 69.31
CA GLU A 172 21.38 -19.30 68.46
C GLU A 172 20.43 -19.58 67.30
N ARG A 173 20.45 -20.79 66.72
CA ARG A 173 19.44 -21.22 65.76
C ARG A 173 18.05 -21.16 66.37
N SER A 174 17.87 -21.75 67.55
CA SER A 174 16.57 -21.73 68.24
C SER A 174 16.07 -20.30 68.52
N ARG A 175 16.98 -19.39 68.89
CA ARG A 175 16.68 -17.97 69.12
C ARG A 175 16.26 -17.26 67.83
N ILE A 176 17.03 -17.43 66.74
CA ILE A 176 16.74 -16.81 65.44
C ILE A 176 15.43 -17.36 64.86
N GLU A 177 15.20 -18.67 64.94
CA GLU A 177 13.94 -19.30 64.51
C GLU A 177 12.75 -18.77 65.32
N SER A 178 12.88 -18.61 66.65
CA SER A 178 11.83 -18.03 67.49
C SER A 178 11.52 -16.57 67.13
N MET A 179 12.55 -15.75 66.91
CA MET A 179 12.39 -14.37 66.46
C MET A 179 11.74 -14.29 65.07
N PHE A 180 12.10 -15.20 64.17
CA PHE A 180 11.57 -15.25 62.82
C PHE A 180 10.09 -15.68 62.81
N ILE A 181 9.68 -16.64 63.65
CA ILE A 181 8.27 -17.00 63.85
C ILE A 181 7.47 -15.79 64.33
N ALA A 182 8.01 -15.02 65.28
CA ALA A 182 7.37 -13.79 65.77
C ALA A 182 7.25 -12.74 64.65
N LYS A 183 8.30 -12.54 63.83
CA LYS A 183 8.28 -11.65 62.66
C LYS A 183 7.20 -12.06 61.66
N ARG A 184 7.11 -13.35 61.32
CA ARG A 184 6.08 -13.90 60.41
C ARG A 184 4.67 -13.72 60.98
N SER A 185 4.46 -14.03 62.25
CA SER A 185 3.17 -13.86 62.92
C SER A 185 2.73 -12.39 62.95
N ARG A 186 3.66 -11.47 63.17
CA ARG A 186 3.38 -10.04 63.13
C ARG A 186 3.00 -9.58 61.72
N PHE A 187 3.75 -10.01 60.70
CA PHE A 187 3.44 -9.69 59.31
C PHE A 187 2.07 -10.24 58.88
N GLN A 188 1.71 -11.44 59.33
CA GLN A 188 0.38 -12.01 59.09
C GLN A 188 -0.73 -11.16 59.72
N ALA A 189 -0.52 -10.67 60.94
CA ALA A 189 -1.47 -9.78 61.61
C ALA A 189 -1.60 -8.42 60.90
N GLU A 190 -0.49 -7.87 60.37
CA GLU A 190 -0.50 -6.65 59.56
C GLU A 190 -1.32 -6.83 58.26
N ILE A 191 -1.25 -8.01 57.62
CA ILE A 191 -2.08 -8.34 56.45
C ILE A 191 -3.56 -8.45 56.84
N GLU A 192 -3.90 -9.06 57.97
CA GLU A 192 -5.28 -9.20 58.44
C GLU A 192 -5.90 -7.86 58.86
N GLU A 193 -5.10 -6.96 59.46
CA GLU A 193 -5.50 -5.59 59.75
C GLU A 193 -5.79 -4.83 58.44
N PHE A 194 -4.91 -4.96 57.44
CA PHE A 194 -5.09 -4.35 56.13
C PHE A 194 -6.31 -4.88 55.37
N GLU A 195 -6.59 -6.18 55.44
CA GLU A 195 -7.84 -6.78 54.92
C GLU A 195 -9.07 -6.13 55.57
N GLY A 196 -9.01 -5.86 56.87
CA GLY A 196 -10.03 -5.11 57.60
C GLY A 196 -10.23 -3.69 57.06
N GLU A 197 -9.15 -2.98 56.74
CA GLU A 197 -9.20 -1.64 56.14
C GLU A 197 -9.85 -1.65 54.74
N VAL A 198 -9.50 -2.63 53.90
CA VAL A 198 -10.08 -2.81 52.56
C VAL A 198 -11.55 -3.17 52.64
N ARG A 199 -11.95 -4.09 53.52
CA ARG A 199 -13.38 -4.37 53.78
C ARG A 199 -14.15 -3.15 54.31
N GLY A 200 -13.47 -2.26 55.03
CA GLY A 200 -14.01 -0.97 55.44
C GLY A 200 -14.49 -0.09 54.28
N PHE A 201 -13.93 -0.25 53.08
CA PHE A 201 -14.39 0.46 51.87
C PHE A 201 -15.78 0.03 51.40
N ALA A 202 -16.28 -1.13 51.82
CA ALA A 202 -17.64 -1.56 51.48
C ALA A 202 -18.75 -0.63 52.02
N LYS A 203 -18.45 0.16 53.06
CA LYS A 203 -19.37 1.19 53.61
C LYS A 203 -19.20 2.56 52.92
N LYS A 204 -18.14 2.67 52.09
CA LYS A 204 -17.75 3.74 51.18
C LYS A 204 -18.80 4.09 50.13
N GLY A 205 -19.75 5.01 50.38
CA GLY A 205 -20.79 5.37 49.39
C GLY A 205 -20.85 6.84 48.95
N ASP A 206 -20.39 7.80 49.77
CA ASP A 206 -20.67 9.22 49.50
C ASP A 206 -19.79 9.81 48.37
N LEU A 207 -20.44 10.24 47.28
CA LEU A 207 -19.81 10.86 46.13
C LEU A 207 -19.00 12.12 46.45
N ARG A 208 -19.37 12.89 47.48
CA ARG A 208 -18.66 14.12 47.87
C ARG A 208 -17.21 13.87 48.27
N HIS A 209 -16.93 12.68 48.80
CA HIS A 209 -15.61 12.27 49.25
C HIS A 209 -14.84 11.45 48.20
N ALA A 210 -15.29 11.41 46.94
CA ALA A 210 -14.67 10.60 45.87
C ALA A 210 -13.16 10.88 45.72
N ALA A 211 -12.73 12.13 45.77
CA ALA A 211 -11.31 12.48 45.69
C ALA A 211 -10.51 11.90 46.87
N THR A 212 -11.05 11.99 48.09
CA THR A 212 -10.45 11.41 49.30
C THR A 212 -10.38 9.89 49.22
N TYR A 213 -11.40 9.24 48.67
CA TYR A 213 -11.42 7.79 48.47
C TYR A 213 -10.35 7.34 47.47
N VAL A 214 -10.16 8.06 46.37
CA VAL A 214 -9.08 7.77 45.41
C VAL A 214 -7.70 7.90 46.07
N ILE A 215 -7.48 8.91 46.91
CA ILE A 215 -6.21 9.08 47.64
C ILE A 215 -5.98 7.93 48.63
N GLN A 216 -7.03 7.53 49.36
CA GLN A 216 -6.97 6.40 50.29
C GLN A 216 -6.68 5.08 49.57
N LEU A 217 -7.32 4.83 48.43
CA LEU A 217 -7.07 3.64 47.59
C LEU A 217 -5.65 3.64 47.01
N ALA A 218 -5.11 4.80 46.62
CA ALA A 218 -3.73 4.92 46.19
C ALA A 218 -2.75 4.56 47.32
N LYS A 219 -3.01 5.03 48.55
CA LYS A 219 -2.21 4.64 49.73
C LYS A 219 -2.31 3.14 50.02
N MET A 220 -3.49 2.54 49.86
CA MET A 220 -3.68 1.09 50.00
C MET A 220 -2.92 0.31 48.93
N GLN A 221 -2.86 0.82 47.70
CA GLN A 221 -2.05 0.23 46.62
C GLN A 221 -0.55 0.29 46.94
N ASP A 222 -0.07 1.40 47.49
CA ASP A 222 1.32 1.54 47.97
C ASP A 222 1.61 0.56 49.12
N ASN A 223 0.65 0.35 50.02
CA ASN A 223 0.76 -0.65 51.09
C ASN A 223 0.89 -2.08 50.50
N ILE A 224 0.05 -2.46 49.51
CA ILE A 224 0.15 -3.75 48.82
C ILE A 224 1.55 -3.95 48.22
N PHE A 225 2.10 -2.91 47.59
CA PHE A 225 3.47 -2.96 47.05
C PHE A 225 4.51 -3.17 48.14
N SER A 226 4.41 -2.46 49.26
CA SER A 226 5.31 -2.62 50.41
C SER A 226 5.21 -4.02 51.04
N PHE A 227 3.99 -4.58 51.17
CA PHE A 227 3.77 -5.93 51.66
C PHE A 227 4.35 -6.98 50.70
N ARG A 228 4.24 -6.80 49.39
CA ARG A 228 4.88 -7.69 48.40
C ARG A 228 6.41 -7.69 48.52
N GLN A 229 7.04 -6.55 48.82
CA GLN A 229 8.49 -6.49 49.08
C GLN A 229 8.88 -7.19 50.39
N ALA A 230 8.12 -6.94 51.46
CA ALA A 230 8.34 -7.60 52.75
C ALA A 230 8.16 -9.12 52.65
N MET A 231 7.14 -9.58 51.92
CA MET A 231 6.89 -10.98 51.60
C MET A 231 8.08 -11.62 50.88
N ALA A 232 8.62 -10.98 49.84
CA ALA A 232 9.79 -11.49 49.13
C ALA A 232 11.01 -11.67 50.06
N THR A 233 11.20 -10.74 51.00
CA THR A 233 12.26 -10.81 52.01
C THR A 233 12.05 -11.98 52.98
N ILE A 234 10.81 -12.19 53.45
CA ILE A 234 10.46 -13.31 54.34
C ILE A 234 10.69 -14.65 53.65
N ILE A 235 10.24 -14.80 52.39
CA ILE A 235 10.43 -16.03 51.61
C ILE A 235 11.94 -16.32 51.41
N GLN A 236 12.75 -15.29 51.15
CA GLN A 236 14.20 -15.44 51.02
C GLN A 236 14.85 -15.90 52.34
N GLU A 237 14.41 -15.37 53.48
CA GLU A 237 14.87 -15.77 54.81
C GLU A 237 14.42 -17.22 55.15
N GLU A 238 13.19 -17.62 54.79
CA GLU A 238 12.68 -18.99 54.94
C GLU A 238 13.50 -20.02 54.15
N GLN A 239 13.88 -19.68 52.91
CA GLN A 239 14.73 -20.54 52.08
C GLN A 239 16.11 -20.77 52.73
N LYS A 240 16.70 -19.74 53.35
CA LYS A 240 18.00 -19.87 54.05
C LYS A 240 17.90 -20.74 55.29
N LEU A 241 16.78 -20.68 56.01
CA LEU A 241 16.46 -21.57 57.13
C LEU A 241 16.08 -22.99 56.70
N GLN A 242 15.95 -23.24 55.38
CA GLN A 242 15.49 -24.49 54.79
C GLN A 242 14.04 -24.83 55.18
N TRP A 243 13.23 -23.81 55.41
CA TRP A 243 11.81 -23.95 55.72
C TRP A 243 10.99 -24.01 54.42
N LYS A 244 9.78 -24.57 54.52
CA LYS A 244 8.81 -24.48 53.41
C LYS A 244 8.34 -23.03 53.28
N PRO A 245 8.30 -22.45 52.07
CA PRO A 245 7.77 -21.11 51.85
C PRO A 245 6.36 -20.99 52.40
N THR A 246 6.10 -19.93 53.16
CA THR A 246 4.76 -19.60 53.63
C THR A 246 3.92 -19.07 52.46
N ASP A 247 2.68 -19.53 52.36
CA ASP A 247 1.72 -19.07 51.36
C ASP A 247 1.05 -17.77 51.83
N PHE A 248 1.18 -16.72 51.02
CA PHE A 248 0.61 -15.40 51.26
C PHE A 248 -0.50 -15.06 50.26
N GLY A 249 -1.18 -16.05 49.66
CA GLY A 249 -2.27 -15.86 48.69
C GLY A 249 -3.38 -14.90 49.15
N LYS A 250 -3.60 -14.77 50.47
CA LYS A 250 -4.50 -13.76 51.06
C LYS A 250 -4.21 -12.33 50.55
N LEU A 251 -2.95 -11.97 50.30
CA LEU A 251 -2.60 -10.63 49.81
C LEU A 251 -3.10 -10.39 48.38
N ASP A 252 -3.10 -11.43 47.55
CA ASP A 252 -3.65 -11.36 46.19
C ASP A 252 -5.18 -11.30 46.24
N ASP A 253 -5.82 -12.07 47.12
CA ASP A 253 -7.27 -11.97 47.37
C ASP A 253 -7.68 -10.54 47.79
N ILE A 254 -6.92 -9.91 48.69
CA ILE A 254 -7.15 -8.52 49.11
C ILE A 254 -6.98 -7.54 47.94
N ALA A 255 -5.98 -7.74 47.09
CA ALA A 255 -5.75 -6.91 45.92
C ALA A 255 -6.90 -7.05 44.90
N GLU A 256 -7.41 -8.26 44.70
CA GLU A 256 -8.58 -8.54 43.87
C GLU A 256 -9.86 -7.92 44.45
N GLU A 257 -10.07 -7.98 45.78
CA GLU A 257 -11.21 -7.35 46.45
C GLU A 257 -11.15 -5.81 46.36
N MET A 258 -9.96 -5.22 46.40
CA MET A 258 -9.77 -3.77 46.30
C MET A 258 -9.99 -3.22 44.88
N ALA A 259 -9.62 -3.99 43.84
CA ALA A 259 -9.57 -3.51 42.46
C ALA A 259 -10.88 -2.90 41.91
N PRO A 260 -12.08 -3.46 42.19
CA PRO A 260 -13.34 -2.85 41.79
C PRO A 260 -13.56 -1.46 42.41
N TYR A 261 -13.23 -1.26 43.69
CA TYR A 261 -13.36 0.05 44.35
C TYR A 261 -12.44 1.08 43.72
N GLU A 262 -11.20 0.70 43.39
CA GLU A 262 -10.23 1.57 42.74
C GLU A 262 -10.73 2.04 41.37
N ARG A 263 -11.19 1.10 40.54
CA ARG A 263 -11.75 1.40 39.21
C ARG A 263 -12.98 2.29 39.31
N LEU A 264 -13.88 2.04 40.26
CA LEU A 264 -15.07 2.87 40.47
C LEU A 264 -14.67 4.31 40.79
N TRP A 265 -13.92 4.51 41.87
CA TRP A 265 -13.68 5.85 42.40
C TRP A 265 -12.77 6.70 41.49
N LYS A 266 -11.82 6.08 40.78
CA LYS A 266 -11.05 6.77 39.73
C LYS A 266 -11.96 7.25 38.61
N THR A 267 -12.80 6.37 38.06
CA THR A 267 -13.74 6.71 36.99
C THR A 267 -14.75 7.78 37.43
N VAL A 268 -15.26 7.71 38.66
CA VAL A 268 -16.17 8.72 39.23
C VAL A 268 -15.48 10.09 39.34
N ARG A 269 -14.23 10.14 39.79
CA ARG A 269 -13.46 11.39 39.89
C ARG A 269 -13.22 11.99 38.50
N GLU A 270 -12.73 11.19 37.56
CA GLU A 270 -12.46 11.62 36.19
C GLU A 270 -13.72 12.15 35.50
N PHE A 271 -14.85 11.46 35.64
CA PHE A 271 -16.12 11.94 35.12
C PHE A 271 -16.56 13.27 35.75
N ARG A 272 -16.39 13.43 37.07
CA ARG A 272 -16.74 14.69 37.75
C ARG A 272 -15.89 15.87 37.29
N GLU A 273 -14.59 15.67 37.16
CA GLU A 273 -13.67 16.67 36.63
C GLU A 273 -14.02 17.03 35.18
N MET A 274 -14.28 16.01 34.36
CA MET A 274 -14.69 16.19 32.97
C MET A 274 -16.01 16.97 32.87
N ASN A 275 -17.06 16.51 33.56
CA ASN A 275 -18.38 17.16 33.56
C ASN A 275 -18.28 18.62 34.03
N SER A 276 -17.57 18.88 35.14
CA SER A 276 -17.40 20.23 35.67
C SER A 276 -16.64 21.16 34.71
N ARG A 277 -15.60 20.64 34.04
CA ARG A 277 -14.83 21.39 33.05
C ARG A 277 -15.66 21.69 31.80
N TRP A 278 -16.42 20.72 31.32
CA TRP A 278 -17.20 20.82 30.08
C TRP A 278 -18.40 21.74 30.23
N LEU A 279 -19.09 21.72 31.37
CA LEU A 279 -20.19 22.66 31.65
C LEU A 279 -19.75 24.14 31.51
N ARG A 280 -18.51 24.45 31.90
CA ARG A 280 -17.95 25.81 31.82
C ARG A 280 -17.14 26.09 30.55
N GLY A 281 -16.89 25.09 29.72
CA GLY A 281 -16.11 25.23 28.50
C GLY A 281 -16.93 25.83 27.36
N ASN A 282 -16.26 26.52 26.44
CA ASN A 282 -16.86 26.99 25.18
C ASN A 282 -17.24 25.79 24.31
N ILE A 283 -18.49 25.73 23.85
CA ILE A 283 -19.00 24.56 23.13
C ILE A 283 -18.20 24.27 21.86
N PHE A 284 -17.60 25.26 21.20
CA PHE A 284 -16.84 25.06 19.97
C PHE A 284 -15.42 24.51 20.18
N GLU A 285 -14.88 24.60 21.40
CA GLU A 285 -13.52 24.15 21.74
C GLU A 285 -13.51 22.78 22.45
N LEU A 286 -14.68 22.32 22.91
CA LEU A 286 -14.79 21.04 23.60
C LEU A 286 -14.57 19.86 22.64
N PRO A 287 -13.87 18.79 23.05
CA PRO A 287 -13.62 17.65 22.17
C PRO A 287 -14.85 16.71 22.14
N GLY A 288 -15.94 17.14 21.51
CA GLY A 288 -17.25 16.46 21.54
C GLY A 288 -17.20 14.98 21.10
N LYS A 289 -16.54 14.69 19.96
CA LYS A 289 -16.43 13.31 19.44
C LYS A 289 -15.58 12.41 20.33
N GLU A 290 -14.42 12.89 20.78
CA GLU A 290 -13.53 12.12 21.65
C GLU A 290 -14.15 11.89 23.02
N GLY A 291 -14.76 12.91 23.62
CA GLY A 291 -15.42 12.76 24.91
C GLY A 291 -16.65 11.86 24.87
N MET A 292 -17.35 11.76 23.74
CA MET A 292 -18.42 10.75 23.56
C MET A 292 -17.86 9.32 23.68
N HIS A 293 -16.68 9.07 23.09
CA HIS A 293 -16.00 7.78 23.21
C HIS A 293 -15.50 7.54 24.64
N THR A 294 -14.87 8.54 25.26
CA THR A 294 -14.43 8.46 26.67
C THR A 294 -15.60 8.16 27.62
N LEU A 295 -16.75 8.82 27.44
CA LEU A 295 -17.96 8.54 28.23
C LEU A 295 -18.49 7.12 28.03
N GLN A 296 -18.46 6.60 26.80
CA GLN A 296 -18.86 5.22 26.54
C GLN A 296 -17.93 4.22 27.25
N GLN A 297 -16.62 4.46 27.27
CA GLN A 297 -15.67 3.65 28.02
C GLN A 297 -15.92 3.73 29.54
N MET A 298 -16.12 4.93 30.09
CA MET A 298 -16.44 5.13 31.50
C MET A 298 -17.74 4.42 31.90
N LEU A 299 -18.78 4.49 31.06
CA LEU A 299 -20.05 3.78 31.28
C LEU A 299 -19.87 2.26 31.32
N THR A 300 -19.05 1.69 30.44
CA THR A 300 -18.72 0.26 30.46
C THR A 300 -17.99 -0.11 31.75
N VAL A 301 -16.96 0.65 32.14
CA VAL A 301 -16.22 0.41 33.40
C VAL A 301 -17.15 0.48 34.62
N VAL A 302 -18.01 1.49 34.71
CA VAL A 302 -18.95 1.63 35.84
C VAL A 302 -19.99 0.50 35.85
N SER A 303 -20.46 0.05 34.69
CA SER A 303 -21.38 -1.09 34.60
C SER A 303 -20.74 -2.40 35.06
N ASP A 304 -19.52 -2.68 34.59
CA ASP A 304 -18.76 -3.88 34.95
C ASP A 304 -18.48 -3.89 36.45
N VAL A 305 -17.98 -2.78 36.99
CA VAL A 305 -17.65 -2.64 38.41
C VAL A 305 -18.90 -2.66 39.29
N SER A 306 -20.01 -2.07 38.84
CA SER A 306 -21.30 -2.16 39.53
C SER A 306 -21.72 -3.63 39.67
N SER A 307 -21.62 -4.43 38.60
CA SER A 307 -21.97 -5.85 38.65
C SER A 307 -21.11 -6.67 39.62
N MET A 308 -19.82 -6.34 39.73
CA MET A 308 -18.89 -6.97 40.68
C MET A 308 -19.16 -6.58 42.14
N LEU A 309 -19.54 -5.32 42.37
CA LEU A 309 -19.73 -4.78 43.72
C LEU A 309 -21.10 -5.07 44.34
N ILE A 310 -22.11 -5.48 43.57
CA ILE A 310 -23.47 -5.77 44.07
C ILE A 310 -23.46 -6.78 45.24
N LEU A 311 -22.58 -7.79 45.19
CA LEU A 311 -22.50 -8.83 46.22
C LEU A 311 -21.65 -8.40 47.44
N ASN A 312 -20.70 -7.48 47.24
CA ASN A 312 -19.67 -7.16 48.23
C ASN A 312 -19.87 -5.79 48.91
N SER A 313 -20.54 -4.84 48.26
CA SER A 313 -20.82 -3.50 48.79
C SER A 313 -22.07 -2.88 48.17
N ALA A 314 -23.17 -2.90 48.94
CA ALA A 314 -24.40 -2.22 48.56
C ALA A 314 -24.20 -0.70 48.39
N ALA A 315 -23.39 -0.07 49.26
CA ALA A 315 -23.16 1.37 49.22
C ALA A 315 -22.41 1.80 47.94
N ALA A 316 -21.35 1.10 47.57
CA ALA A 316 -20.59 1.41 46.36
C ALA A 316 -21.37 1.06 45.08
N ALA A 317 -22.15 -0.02 45.09
CA ALA A 317 -23.01 -0.41 43.97
C ALA A 317 -24.11 0.63 43.68
N ILE A 318 -24.80 1.14 44.71
CA ILE A 318 -25.79 2.21 44.57
C ILE A 318 -25.14 3.47 43.97
N THR A 319 -23.94 3.80 44.43
CA THR A 319 -23.19 4.95 43.92
C THR A 319 -22.75 4.78 42.47
N ALA A 320 -22.27 3.59 42.10
CA ALA A 320 -21.95 3.24 40.72
C ALA A 320 -23.16 3.41 39.80
N GLU A 321 -24.33 2.89 40.21
CA GLU A 321 -25.57 3.03 39.45
C GLU A 321 -26.04 4.50 39.34
N THR A 322 -25.89 5.29 40.41
CA THR A 322 -26.21 6.72 40.39
C THR A 322 -25.32 7.48 39.41
N VAL A 323 -24.01 7.21 39.41
CA VAL A 323 -23.06 7.85 38.49
C VAL A 323 -23.28 7.37 37.06
N ARG A 324 -23.62 6.09 36.87
CA ARG A 324 -23.98 5.55 35.55
C ARG A 324 -25.15 6.32 34.93
N LYS A 325 -26.19 6.63 35.71
CA LYS A 325 -27.30 7.49 35.25
C LYS A 325 -26.84 8.90 34.91
N GLN A 326 -26.04 9.53 35.78
CA GLN A 326 -25.47 10.87 35.51
C GLN A 326 -24.60 10.89 34.23
N MET A 327 -23.82 9.83 33.98
CA MET A 327 -23.02 9.68 32.76
C MET A 327 -23.90 9.48 31.53
N ALA A 328 -25.01 8.76 31.64
CA ALA A 328 -25.97 8.58 30.55
C ALA A 328 -26.67 9.90 30.19
N ASP A 329 -27.09 10.68 31.18
CA ASP A 329 -27.70 12.00 30.96
C ASP A 329 -26.68 12.98 30.34
N PHE A 330 -25.44 12.95 30.84
CA PHE A 330 -24.35 13.76 30.28
C PHE A 330 -23.97 13.31 28.86
N ARG A 331 -24.09 12.03 28.53
CA ARG A 331 -23.88 11.52 27.17
C ARG A 331 -24.86 12.15 26.17
N GLU A 332 -26.13 12.30 26.53
CA GLU A 332 -27.11 13.02 25.69
C GLU A 332 -26.70 14.49 25.50
N THR A 333 -26.20 15.11 26.57
CA THR A 333 -25.64 16.47 26.50
C THR A 333 -24.40 16.54 25.58
N VAL A 334 -23.56 15.52 25.52
CA VAL A 334 -22.42 15.47 24.59
C VAL A 334 -22.88 15.28 23.14
N ARG A 335 -23.99 14.57 22.89
CA ARG A 335 -24.58 14.49 21.53
C ARG A 335 -24.98 15.86 21.00
N LEU A 336 -25.51 16.73 21.87
CA LEU A 336 -25.81 18.12 21.54
C LEU A 336 -24.54 18.87 21.09
N ILE A 337 -23.43 18.71 21.81
CA ILE A 337 -22.14 19.31 21.45
C ILE A 337 -21.71 18.86 20.06
N VAL A 338 -21.72 17.55 19.82
CA VAL A 338 -21.35 16.99 18.51
C VAL A 338 -22.26 17.50 17.39
N ALA A 339 -23.57 17.66 17.65
CA ALA A 339 -24.52 18.16 16.68
C ALA A 339 -24.27 19.62 16.30
N ILE A 340 -24.01 20.49 17.29
CA ILE A 340 -23.73 21.93 17.07
C ILE A 340 -22.35 22.11 16.40
N GLN A 341 -21.35 21.31 16.79
CA GLN A 341 -20.00 21.33 16.21
C GLN A 341 -19.89 20.70 14.83
N ASN A 342 -21.00 20.26 14.22
CA ASN A 342 -20.94 19.62 12.92
C ASN A 342 -20.40 20.60 11.86
N PRO A 343 -19.28 20.29 11.17
CA PRO A 343 -18.69 21.17 10.17
C PRO A 343 -19.60 21.48 8.97
N SER A 344 -20.62 20.65 8.75
CA SER A 344 -21.60 20.83 7.68
C SER A 344 -22.62 21.95 8.00
N MET A 345 -22.65 22.41 9.25
CA MET A 345 -23.55 23.47 9.68
C MET A 345 -23.17 24.79 9.02
N LYS A 346 -24.16 25.41 8.37
CA LYS A 346 -24.05 26.72 7.72
C LYS A 346 -24.85 27.74 8.51
N GLU A 347 -24.72 29.01 8.15
CA GLU A 347 -25.42 30.12 8.82
C GLU A 347 -26.94 29.88 8.93
N ARG A 348 -27.59 29.31 7.91
CA ARG A 348 -29.02 28.95 7.95
C ARG A 348 -29.36 27.92 9.04
N HIS A 349 -28.50 26.92 9.24
CA HIS A 349 -28.66 25.90 10.26
C HIS A 349 -28.40 26.47 11.65
N MET A 350 -27.37 27.31 11.78
CA MET A 350 -27.07 28.02 13.02
C MET A 350 -28.23 28.95 13.42
N LYS A 351 -28.82 29.68 12.46
CA LYS A 351 -30.03 30.49 12.68
C LYS A 351 -31.25 29.67 13.10
N ALA A 352 -31.43 28.47 12.53
CA ALA A 352 -32.49 27.56 12.95
C ALA A 352 -32.29 27.09 14.42
N VAL A 353 -31.06 26.71 14.78
CA VAL A 353 -30.72 26.36 16.18
C VAL A 353 -30.86 27.57 17.11
N SER A 354 -30.44 28.76 16.68
CA SER A 354 -30.66 30.03 17.39
C SER A 354 -32.14 30.29 17.67
N GLY A 355 -33.00 30.08 16.67
CA GLY A 355 -34.44 30.26 16.81
C GLY A 355 -35.08 29.29 17.81
N LEU A 356 -34.52 28.08 17.96
CA LEU A 356 -34.99 27.09 18.92
C LEU A 356 -34.58 27.41 20.36
N LEU A 357 -33.36 27.92 20.56
CA LEU A 357 -32.76 28.13 21.89
C LEU A 357 -32.80 29.59 22.37
N GLY A 358 -33.15 30.52 21.49
CA GLY A 358 -33.10 31.96 21.77
C GLY A 358 -31.67 32.48 22.01
N ILE A 359 -30.64 31.75 21.55
CA ILE A 359 -29.23 32.13 21.67
C ILE A 359 -28.72 32.51 20.30
N ASP A 360 -28.08 33.67 20.19
CA ASP A 360 -27.43 34.07 18.95
C ASP A 360 -26.02 33.47 18.85
N PHE A 361 -25.89 32.39 18.06
CA PHE A 361 -24.61 31.74 17.83
C PHE A 361 -23.65 32.57 16.96
N MET A 362 -24.14 33.63 16.31
CA MET A 362 -23.35 34.45 15.39
C MET A 362 -22.76 35.71 16.04
N SER A 363 -23.32 36.15 17.17
CA SER A 363 -22.92 37.40 17.84
C SER A 363 -22.15 37.18 19.15
N GLU A 364 -22.19 35.99 19.75
CA GLU A 364 -21.55 35.71 21.03
C GLU A 364 -20.25 34.88 20.87
N GLU A 365 -19.12 35.43 21.31
CA GLU A 365 -17.81 34.74 21.25
C GLU A 365 -17.66 33.60 22.27
N LEU A 366 -18.49 33.56 23.33
CA LEU A 366 -18.41 32.57 24.41
C LEU A 366 -19.77 31.93 24.71
N ILE A 367 -20.01 30.76 24.13
CA ILE A 367 -21.22 29.97 24.37
C ILE A 367 -20.83 28.73 25.17
N THR A 368 -21.10 28.76 26.47
CA THR A 368 -20.81 27.63 27.35
C THR A 368 -21.91 26.58 27.30
N LEU A 369 -21.54 25.33 27.57
CA LEU A 369 -22.53 24.23 27.65
C LEU A 369 -23.61 24.50 28.71
N LEU A 370 -23.23 25.11 29.84
CA LEU A 370 -24.17 25.49 30.88
C LEU A 370 -25.24 26.46 30.35
N LYS A 371 -24.82 27.49 29.61
CA LYS A 371 -25.75 28.48 29.02
C LYS A 371 -26.73 27.84 28.05
N LEU A 372 -26.29 26.84 27.28
CA LEU A 372 -27.16 26.09 26.37
C LEU A 372 -28.18 25.24 27.13
N LEU A 373 -27.75 24.57 28.19
CA LEU A 373 -28.64 23.78 29.05
C LEU A 373 -29.68 24.65 29.77
N GLU A 374 -29.28 25.83 30.27
CA GLU A 374 -30.19 26.80 30.91
C GLU A 374 -31.27 27.31 29.95
N ASN A 375 -30.97 27.36 28.65
CA ASN A 375 -31.89 27.77 27.59
C ASN A 375 -32.72 26.60 27.01
N GLY A 376 -32.77 25.45 27.70
CA GLY A 376 -33.63 24.32 27.32
C GLY A 376 -33.10 23.47 26.17
N ALA A 377 -31.78 23.47 25.93
CA ALA A 377 -31.20 22.65 24.87
C ALA A 377 -31.31 21.14 25.14
N PHE A 378 -31.46 20.72 26.40
CA PHE A 378 -31.60 19.31 26.77
C PHE A 378 -32.93 18.71 26.30
N GLU A 379 -34.03 19.45 26.42
CA GLU A 379 -35.36 19.03 25.97
C GLU A 379 -35.48 19.00 24.44
N ARG A 380 -34.61 19.75 23.74
CA ARG A 380 -34.64 19.94 22.27
C ARG A 380 -33.47 19.25 21.54
N ILE A 381 -32.80 18.30 22.20
CA ILE A 381 -31.68 17.55 21.60
C ILE A 381 -32.08 16.92 20.26
N SER A 382 -33.26 16.29 20.17
CA SER A 382 -33.72 15.64 18.94
C SER A 382 -33.79 16.64 17.78
N ASP A 383 -34.45 17.79 17.99
CA ASP A 383 -34.60 18.82 16.95
C ASP A 383 -33.24 19.33 16.46
N ILE A 384 -32.28 19.54 17.37
CA ILE A 384 -30.95 20.06 17.03
C ILE A 384 -30.11 19.00 16.30
N VAL A 385 -30.21 17.74 16.72
CA VAL A 385 -29.59 16.61 16.01
C VAL A 385 -30.17 16.48 14.61
N ASP A 386 -31.48 16.64 14.44
CA ASP A 386 -32.13 16.58 13.13
C ASP A 386 -31.65 17.72 12.21
N ILE A 387 -31.52 18.95 12.72
CA ILE A 387 -30.93 20.07 11.95
C ILE A 387 -29.48 19.75 11.54
N SER A 388 -28.69 19.16 12.44
CA SER A 388 -27.31 18.75 12.15
C SER A 388 -27.23 17.63 11.10
N CYS A 389 -28.13 16.66 11.18
CA CYS A 389 -28.28 15.62 10.16
C CYS A 389 -28.65 16.23 8.80
N ASN A 390 -29.62 17.15 8.77
CA ASN A 390 -30.02 17.87 7.55
C ASN A 390 -28.84 18.62 6.94
N ALA A 391 -28.04 19.31 7.76
CA ALA A 391 -26.84 20.00 7.30
C ALA A 391 -25.83 19.05 6.63
N THR A 392 -25.67 17.85 7.19
CA THR A 392 -24.78 16.82 6.63
C THR A 392 -25.30 16.33 5.27
N GLN A 393 -26.61 16.12 5.14
CA GLN A 393 -27.24 15.72 3.87
C GLN A 393 -27.14 16.83 2.83
N GLU A 394 -27.37 18.08 3.21
CA GLU A 394 -27.20 19.23 2.32
C GLU A 394 -25.76 19.36 1.80
N GLN A 395 -24.75 19.11 2.65
CA GLN A 395 -23.36 19.12 2.21
C GLN A 395 -23.05 17.99 1.21
N GLN A 396 -23.75 16.85 1.30
CA GLN A 396 -23.61 15.79 0.29
C GLN A 396 -24.18 16.21 -1.06
N ILE A 397 -25.33 16.89 -1.06
CA ILE A 397 -25.93 17.44 -2.29
C ILE A 397 -25.00 18.48 -2.92
N GLU A 398 -24.47 19.40 -2.11
CA GLU A 398 -23.54 20.43 -2.57
C GLU A 398 -22.25 19.83 -3.15
N ARG A 399 -21.69 18.81 -2.50
CA ARG A 399 -20.53 18.08 -3.03
C ARG A 399 -20.83 17.42 -4.37
N ALA A 400 -21.98 16.76 -4.49
CA ALA A 400 -22.38 16.12 -5.75
C ALA A 400 -22.57 17.15 -6.88
N LEU A 401 -23.14 18.32 -6.59
CA LEU A 401 -23.27 19.41 -7.57
C LEU A 401 -21.92 20.00 -7.98
N HIS A 402 -20.98 20.12 -7.04
CA HIS A 402 -19.60 20.51 -7.33
C HIS A 402 -18.89 19.51 -8.23
N GLU A 403 -19.00 18.21 -7.95
CA GLU A 403 -18.41 17.16 -8.79
C GLU A 403 -18.95 17.20 -10.22
N ILE A 404 -20.28 17.36 -10.38
CA ILE A 404 -20.92 17.52 -11.69
C ILE A 404 -20.32 18.75 -12.41
N ARG A 405 -20.21 19.88 -11.72
CA ARG A 405 -19.63 21.10 -12.28
C ARG A 405 -18.20 20.90 -12.77
N ASP A 406 -17.35 20.33 -11.93
CA ASP A 406 -15.92 20.15 -12.21
C ASP A 406 -15.71 19.24 -13.43
N GLU A 407 -16.53 18.19 -13.59
CA GLU A 407 -16.45 17.31 -14.75
C GLU A 407 -16.90 18.02 -16.05
N TRP A 408 -17.95 18.83 -15.99
CA TRP A 408 -18.38 19.64 -17.15
C TRP A 408 -17.37 20.73 -17.51
N GLU A 409 -16.66 21.33 -16.53
CA GLU A 409 -15.57 22.30 -16.78
C GLU A 409 -14.42 21.73 -17.61
N THR A 410 -14.15 20.44 -17.49
CA THR A 410 -13.10 19.74 -18.26
C THR A 410 -13.59 19.18 -19.61
N THR A 411 -14.90 19.24 -19.88
CA THR A 411 -15.51 18.66 -21.07
C THR A 411 -15.61 19.69 -22.19
N SER A 412 -15.08 19.34 -23.37
CA SER A 412 -15.09 20.21 -24.54
C SER A 412 -15.40 19.45 -25.83
N PHE A 413 -16.10 20.10 -26.76
CA PHE A 413 -16.26 19.62 -28.12
C PHE A 413 -14.93 19.56 -28.87
N LYS A 414 -14.78 18.51 -29.67
CA LYS A 414 -13.64 18.34 -30.58
C LYS A 414 -14.15 18.01 -31.97
N LEU A 415 -13.90 18.94 -32.90
CA LEU A 415 -14.24 18.77 -34.31
C LEU A 415 -13.01 18.29 -35.09
N VAL A 416 -13.22 17.35 -36.01
CA VAL A 416 -12.17 16.75 -36.84
C VAL A 416 -12.53 16.82 -38.33
N PRO A 417 -11.56 16.99 -39.24
CA PRO A 417 -11.82 16.96 -40.67
C PRO A 417 -12.35 15.58 -41.14
N SER A 418 -13.46 15.58 -41.86
CA SER A 418 -14.07 14.38 -42.42
C SER A 418 -13.49 14.05 -43.79
N ARG A 419 -12.74 12.93 -43.87
CA ARG A 419 -12.27 12.38 -45.16
C ARG A 419 -13.37 11.52 -45.77
N HIS A 420 -14.20 12.10 -46.64
CA HIS A 420 -15.16 11.31 -47.41
C HIS A 420 -14.41 10.46 -48.46
N PRO A 421 -14.79 9.19 -48.72
CA PRO A 421 -14.14 8.33 -49.72
C PRO A 421 -14.21 8.85 -51.17
N ILE A 422 -15.04 9.87 -51.43
CA ILE A 422 -15.20 10.53 -52.75
C ILE A 422 -14.43 11.87 -52.80
N SER A 423 -13.63 12.20 -51.79
CA SER A 423 -12.90 13.47 -51.76
C SER A 423 -11.41 13.25 -51.93
N LEU A 424 -10.86 13.84 -53.00
CA LEU A 424 -9.74 14.81 -52.94
C LEU A 424 -9.19 15.08 -54.36
N SER A 425 -9.87 15.98 -55.09
CA SER A 425 -9.29 17.02 -55.98
C SER A 425 -10.23 17.45 -57.11
N THR A 426 -11.13 16.58 -57.60
CA THR A 426 -11.94 16.91 -58.80
C THR A 426 -13.38 17.33 -58.50
N VAL A 427 -14.04 16.71 -57.53
CA VAL A 427 -15.51 16.83 -57.38
C VAL A 427 -15.95 17.99 -56.49
N LEU A 428 -15.24 18.22 -55.37
CA LEU A 428 -15.58 19.31 -54.43
C LEU A 428 -14.88 20.64 -54.76
N ALA A 429 -13.85 20.64 -55.60
CA ALA A 429 -13.08 21.83 -55.96
C ALA A 429 -13.92 22.96 -56.63
N PRO A 430 -14.92 22.68 -57.48
CA PRO A 430 -15.69 23.74 -58.14
C PRO A 430 -16.62 24.52 -57.20
N LEU A 431 -17.01 23.94 -56.06
CA LEU A 431 -17.80 24.61 -55.03
C LEU A 431 -16.93 25.49 -54.10
N LEU A 432 -15.59 25.37 -54.20
CA LEU A 432 -14.58 26.09 -53.43
C LEU A 432 -13.96 27.21 -54.27
N LYS A 433 -14.77 28.14 -54.78
CA LYS A 433 -14.28 29.33 -55.51
C LYS A 433 -13.58 30.36 -54.60
N THR A 434 -12.73 29.93 -53.69
CA THR A 434 -11.95 30.79 -52.81
C THR A 434 -10.53 30.24 -52.71
N ASP A 435 -9.55 31.03 -53.15
CA ASP A 435 -8.10 30.75 -53.05
C ASP A 435 -7.56 30.79 -51.60
N ASP A 436 -8.42 30.68 -50.59
CA ASP A 436 -8.03 30.82 -49.18
C ASP A 436 -7.59 29.49 -48.56
N PRO A 437 -6.37 29.39 -47.99
CA PRO A 437 -5.87 28.20 -47.31
C PRO A 437 -6.60 27.86 -46.00
N GLU A 438 -7.52 28.71 -45.52
CA GLU A 438 -8.45 28.39 -44.41
C GLU A 438 -9.63 27.51 -44.86
N SER A 439 -9.69 27.15 -46.15
CA SER A 439 -10.74 26.34 -46.76
C SER A 439 -10.77 24.85 -46.34
N GLU A 440 -9.86 24.40 -45.47
CA GLU A 440 -9.92 23.06 -44.85
C GLU A 440 -10.98 22.96 -43.74
N THR A 441 -11.52 24.09 -43.29
CA THR A 441 -12.56 24.21 -42.22
C THR A 441 -13.94 23.69 -42.67
N PHE A 442 -14.14 23.40 -43.96
CA PHE A 442 -15.46 23.21 -44.57
C PHE A 442 -16.10 21.81 -44.35
N ASN A 443 -15.34 20.83 -43.86
CA ASN A 443 -15.83 19.46 -43.61
C ASN A 443 -15.46 18.98 -42.21
N LEU A 444 -15.63 19.84 -41.22
CA LEU A 444 -15.48 19.45 -39.83
C LEU A 444 -16.70 18.65 -39.35
N VAL A 445 -16.44 17.63 -38.55
CA VAL A 445 -17.45 16.73 -37.97
C VAL A 445 -17.03 16.46 -36.53
N LEU A 446 -17.99 16.29 -35.61
CA LEU A 446 -17.76 15.92 -34.24
C LEU A 446 -16.97 14.60 -34.16
N GLU A 447 -15.87 14.62 -33.42
CA GLU A 447 -15.11 13.40 -33.15
C GLU A 447 -16.01 12.40 -32.40
N LYS A 448 -16.14 11.20 -32.97
CA LYS A 448 -17.07 10.17 -32.44
C LYS A 448 -16.83 9.83 -30.97
N GLU A 449 -15.57 9.76 -30.55
CA GLU A 449 -15.20 9.48 -29.15
C GLU A 449 -15.58 10.64 -28.22
N CYS A 450 -15.35 11.89 -28.66
CA CYS A 450 -15.76 13.09 -27.94
C CYS A 450 -17.29 13.15 -27.78
N GLY A 451 -18.04 12.96 -28.87
CA GLY A 451 -19.51 12.93 -28.82
C GLY A 451 -20.06 11.82 -27.91
N GLY A 452 -19.50 10.61 -28.01
CA GLY A 452 -19.87 9.49 -27.14
C GLY A 452 -19.58 9.75 -25.66
N LYS A 453 -18.44 10.38 -25.35
CA LYS A 453 -18.10 10.78 -23.97
C LYS A 453 -19.11 11.79 -23.42
N ILE A 454 -19.49 12.81 -24.19
CA ILE A 454 -20.45 13.83 -23.75
C ILE A 454 -21.82 13.19 -23.46
N VAL A 455 -22.29 12.29 -24.32
CA VAL A 455 -23.56 11.55 -24.12
C VAL A 455 -23.50 10.68 -22.87
N SER A 456 -22.39 9.96 -22.65
CA SER A 456 -22.23 9.13 -21.45
C SER A 456 -22.25 9.95 -20.16
N ILE A 457 -21.56 11.09 -20.13
CA ILE A 457 -21.56 12.01 -18.97
C ILE A 457 -22.96 12.57 -18.75
N MET A 458 -23.67 12.92 -19.83
CA MET A 458 -25.03 13.41 -19.76
C MET A 458 -25.98 12.39 -19.11
N GLU A 459 -25.97 11.14 -19.56
CA GLU A 459 -26.87 10.10 -19.03
C GLU A 459 -26.66 9.86 -17.53
N ASP A 460 -25.40 9.78 -17.08
CA ASP A 460 -25.07 9.61 -15.67
C ASP A 460 -25.47 10.83 -14.83
N HIS A 461 -25.11 12.03 -15.29
CA HIS A 461 -25.40 13.27 -14.56
C HIS A 461 -26.90 13.59 -14.51
N LEU A 462 -27.67 13.27 -15.55
CA LEU A 462 -29.12 13.45 -15.53
C LEU A 462 -29.78 12.55 -14.49
N LEU A 463 -29.37 11.28 -14.40
CA LEU A 463 -29.84 10.35 -13.36
C LEU A 463 -29.42 10.81 -11.96
N ARG A 464 -28.18 11.26 -11.81
CA ARG A 464 -27.64 11.78 -10.55
C ARG A 464 -28.42 13.01 -10.09
N LEU A 465 -28.64 13.99 -10.96
CA LEU A 465 -29.43 15.20 -10.67
C LEU A 465 -30.89 14.86 -10.34
N GLN A 466 -31.50 13.90 -11.05
CA GLN A 466 -32.84 13.42 -10.72
C GLN A 466 -32.89 12.82 -9.32
N THR A 467 -31.89 12.00 -8.96
CA THR A 467 -31.78 11.42 -7.61
C THR A 467 -31.63 12.51 -6.55
N LEU A 468 -30.77 13.51 -6.79
CA LEU A 468 -30.58 14.64 -5.87
C LEU A 468 -31.87 15.45 -5.70
N SER A 469 -32.65 15.66 -6.76
CA SER A 469 -33.93 16.40 -6.69
C SER A 469 -34.99 15.72 -5.83
N CYS A 470 -34.94 14.39 -5.70
CA CYS A 470 -35.85 13.60 -4.88
C CYS A 470 -35.44 13.54 -3.40
N MET A 471 -34.27 14.05 -3.03
CA MET A 471 -33.83 14.06 -1.63
C MET A 471 -34.64 15.06 -0.81
N SER A 472 -35.04 14.67 0.40
CA SER A 472 -35.83 15.51 1.33
C SER A 472 -35.17 16.86 1.66
N HIS A 473 -33.84 16.93 1.59
CA HIS A 473 -33.04 18.10 1.94
C HIS A 473 -32.58 18.91 0.72
N ALA A 474 -33.14 18.63 -0.47
CA ALA A 474 -32.77 19.32 -1.71
C ALA A 474 -33.25 20.77 -1.78
N GLY A 475 -34.17 21.19 -0.90
CA GLY A 475 -34.84 22.50 -0.93
C GLY A 475 -33.96 23.69 -1.34
N PRO A 476 -32.83 23.96 -0.67
CA PRO A 476 -31.94 25.08 -1.00
C PRO A 476 -31.25 25.00 -2.37
N PHE A 477 -31.24 23.82 -3.00
CA PHE A 477 -30.51 23.50 -4.23
C PHE A 477 -31.43 23.19 -5.41
N ILE A 478 -32.76 23.19 -5.23
CA ILE A 478 -33.72 22.80 -6.30
C ILE A 478 -33.52 23.64 -7.57
N ASP A 479 -33.37 24.96 -7.43
CA ASP A 479 -33.18 25.85 -8.57
C ASP A 479 -31.85 25.57 -9.30
N GLU A 480 -30.76 25.30 -8.56
CA GLU A 480 -29.47 24.94 -9.15
C GLU A 480 -29.53 23.57 -9.84
N ILE A 481 -30.18 22.58 -9.21
CA ILE A 481 -30.39 21.25 -9.80
C ILE A 481 -31.19 21.36 -11.11
N ALA A 482 -32.26 22.16 -11.13
CA ALA A 482 -33.09 22.36 -12.33
C ALA A 482 -32.32 23.03 -13.48
N LEU A 483 -31.46 24.01 -13.17
CA LEU A 483 -30.57 24.63 -14.16
C LEU A 483 -29.58 23.61 -14.75
N TRP A 484 -28.96 22.79 -13.91
CA TRP A 484 -28.07 21.72 -14.36
C TRP A 484 -28.80 20.66 -15.19
N GLN A 485 -30.00 20.24 -14.79
CA GLN A 485 -30.81 19.29 -15.57
C GLN A 485 -31.12 19.82 -16.96
N THR A 486 -31.52 21.09 -17.04
CA THR A 486 -31.82 21.74 -18.33
C THR A 486 -30.57 21.82 -19.21
N PHE A 487 -29.44 22.27 -18.66
CA PHE A 487 -28.18 22.34 -19.39
C PHE A 487 -27.70 20.98 -19.90
N VAL A 488 -27.68 19.96 -19.04
CA VAL A 488 -27.24 18.61 -19.39
C VAL A 488 -28.11 18.04 -20.52
N SER A 489 -29.43 18.22 -20.44
CA SER A 489 -30.37 17.81 -21.50
C SER A 489 -30.12 18.55 -22.82
N GLU A 490 -29.92 19.87 -22.78
CA GLU A 490 -29.62 20.68 -23.97
C GLU A 490 -28.29 20.26 -24.63
N MET A 491 -27.25 19.95 -23.85
CA MET A 491 -25.98 19.44 -24.38
C MET A 491 -26.13 18.11 -25.11
N GLY A 492 -26.99 17.22 -24.60
CA GLY A 492 -27.37 15.99 -25.28
C GLY A 492 -28.00 16.23 -26.64
N GLN A 493 -28.99 17.12 -26.67
CA GLN A 493 -29.69 17.49 -27.91
C GLN A 493 -28.75 18.13 -28.93
N VAL A 494 -27.81 18.97 -28.50
CA VAL A 494 -26.76 19.52 -29.39
C VAL A 494 -25.97 18.38 -30.06
N VAL A 495 -25.47 17.40 -29.28
CA VAL A 495 -24.69 16.28 -29.83
C VAL A 495 -25.53 15.43 -30.80
N GLU A 496 -26.78 15.14 -30.44
CA GLU A 496 -27.69 14.37 -31.28
C GLU A 496 -27.96 15.07 -32.62
N MET A 497 -28.36 16.35 -32.56
CA MET A 497 -28.68 17.15 -33.76
C MET A 497 -27.46 17.38 -34.63
N LEU A 498 -26.30 17.66 -34.02
CA LEU A 498 -25.04 17.82 -34.74
C LEU A 498 -24.68 16.53 -35.49
N THR A 499 -24.75 15.37 -34.82
CA THR A 499 -24.48 14.07 -35.45
C THR A 499 -25.44 13.76 -36.60
N LEU A 500 -26.72 14.11 -36.45
CA LEU A 500 -27.74 13.90 -37.47
C LEU A 500 -27.50 14.78 -38.72
N VAL A 501 -27.24 16.07 -38.50
CA VAL A 501 -26.94 17.03 -39.58
C VAL A 501 -25.67 16.63 -40.31
N GLU A 502 -24.58 16.30 -39.60
CA GLU A 502 -23.32 15.84 -40.18
C GLU A 502 -23.46 14.56 -41.01
N HIS A 503 -24.35 13.65 -40.60
CA HIS A 503 -24.64 12.45 -41.37
C HIS A 503 -25.34 12.78 -42.70
N ARG A 504 -26.32 13.68 -42.66
CA ARG A 504 -27.08 14.10 -43.84
C ARG A 504 -26.24 14.94 -44.79
N TRP A 505 -25.50 15.90 -44.26
CA TRP A 505 -24.56 16.75 -44.98
C TRP A 505 -23.61 15.90 -45.81
N ARG A 506 -22.91 14.94 -45.19
CA ARG A 506 -21.95 14.06 -45.89
C ARG A 506 -22.56 13.24 -47.02
N LYS A 507 -23.83 12.85 -46.91
CA LYS A 507 -24.53 12.09 -47.95
C LYS A 507 -24.94 12.95 -49.15
N ILE A 508 -25.37 14.18 -48.89
CA ILE A 508 -25.95 15.06 -49.91
C ILE A 508 -24.87 15.87 -50.64
N THR A 509 -23.86 16.36 -49.92
CA THR A 509 -22.82 17.24 -50.48
C THR A 509 -22.14 16.67 -51.75
N PRO A 510 -21.74 15.38 -51.83
CA PRO A 510 -21.15 14.83 -53.05
C PRO A 510 -22.10 14.84 -54.26
N LEU A 511 -23.42 14.78 -54.04
CA LEU A 511 -24.43 14.70 -55.10
C LEU A 511 -24.61 16.05 -55.80
N PHE A 512 -24.64 17.12 -55.01
CA PHE A 512 -24.67 18.49 -55.54
C PHE A 512 -23.36 18.84 -56.24
N ALA A 513 -22.23 18.41 -55.66
CA ALA A 513 -20.91 18.62 -56.25
C ALA A 513 -20.73 17.91 -57.61
N ALA A 514 -21.30 16.71 -57.77
CA ALA A 514 -21.30 15.98 -59.04
C ALA A 514 -22.31 16.50 -60.08
N GLY A 515 -23.05 17.58 -59.78
CA GLY A 515 -24.02 18.18 -60.72
C GLY A 515 -25.25 17.31 -61.01
N ILE A 516 -25.66 16.45 -60.06
CA ILE A 516 -26.92 15.68 -60.15
C ILE A 516 -28.11 16.63 -60.25
N VAL A 517 -28.10 17.67 -59.41
CA VAL A 517 -29.04 18.77 -59.43
C VAL A 517 -28.42 19.93 -60.22
N GLU A 518 -29.21 20.61 -61.04
CA GLU A 518 -28.72 21.74 -61.83
C GLU A 518 -28.25 22.90 -60.94
N ASN A 519 -27.11 23.49 -61.29
CA ASN A 519 -26.44 24.52 -60.49
C ASN A 519 -27.29 25.79 -60.32
N ASP A 520 -28.20 26.10 -61.25
CA ASP A 520 -29.05 27.31 -61.24
C ASP A 520 -30.45 27.08 -60.60
N SER A 521 -30.72 25.86 -60.12
CA SER A 521 -32.01 25.49 -59.54
C SER A 521 -32.31 26.19 -58.20
N THR A 522 -33.58 26.24 -57.81
CA THR A 522 -34.02 26.63 -56.46
C THR A 522 -33.35 25.77 -55.39
N SER A 523 -33.20 24.47 -55.66
CA SER A 523 -32.60 23.48 -54.77
C SER A 523 -31.11 23.74 -54.52
N SER A 524 -30.37 24.22 -55.53
CA SER A 524 -28.97 24.65 -55.37
C SER A 524 -28.84 25.84 -54.42
N ARG A 525 -29.74 26.83 -54.50
CA ARG A 525 -29.77 27.97 -53.57
C ARG A 525 -30.10 27.54 -52.13
N LEU A 526 -31.04 26.62 -51.96
CA LEU A 526 -31.36 26.03 -50.66
C LEU A 526 -30.16 25.27 -50.07
N PHE A 527 -29.45 24.49 -50.90
CA PHE A 527 -28.22 23.81 -50.48
C PHE A 527 -27.13 24.79 -50.02
N ALA A 528 -26.93 25.92 -50.73
CA ALA A 528 -26.00 26.97 -50.30
C ALA A 528 -26.40 27.62 -48.97
N SER A 529 -27.71 27.79 -48.72
CA SER A 529 -28.21 28.25 -47.42
C SER A 529 -27.91 27.25 -46.29
N ALA A 530 -28.16 25.95 -46.52
CA ALA A 530 -27.80 24.90 -45.55
C ALA A 530 -26.29 24.84 -45.30
N ALA A 531 -25.47 25.04 -46.33
CA ALA A 531 -24.02 25.11 -46.21
C ALA A 531 -23.57 26.24 -45.27
N THR A 532 -24.23 27.40 -45.38
CA THR A 532 -23.94 28.57 -44.54
C THR A 532 -24.32 28.29 -43.08
N LEU A 533 -25.50 27.72 -42.83
CA LEU A 533 -25.93 27.34 -41.48
C LEU A 533 -24.98 26.30 -40.87
N TYR A 534 -24.64 25.24 -41.62
CA TYR A 534 -23.69 24.22 -41.20
C TYR A 534 -22.34 24.84 -40.78
N GLN A 535 -21.80 25.75 -41.59
CA GLN A 535 -20.55 26.45 -41.30
C GLN A 535 -20.63 27.32 -40.05
N LEU A 536 -21.70 28.12 -39.91
CA LEU A 536 -21.89 28.98 -38.75
C LEU A 536 -22.01 28.16 -37.47
N SER A 537 -22.78 27.06 -37.47
CA SER A 537 -22.92 26.17 -36.32
C SER A 537 -21.58 25.54 -35.91
N HIS A 538 -20.77 25.06 -36.87
CA HIS A 538 -19.46 24.47 -36.57
C HIS A 538 -18.42 25.52 -36.15
N ALA A 539 -18.44 26.71 -36.76
CA ALA A 539 -17.58 27.83 -36.37
C ALA A 539 -17.91 28.33 -34.96
N PHE A 540 -19.19 28.31 -34.58
CA PHE A 540 -19.63 28.63 -33.22
C PHE A 540 -19.02 27.67 -32.20
N ILE A 541 -19.05 26.36 -32.49
CA ILE A 541 -18.44 25.32 -31.66
C ILE A 541 -16.91 25.46 -31.59
N LEU A 542 -16.24 25.77 -32.70
CA LEU A 542 -14.78 26.00 -32.70
C LEU A 542 -14.38 27.21 -31.84
N ARG A 543 -15.17 28.29 -31.89
CA ARG A 543 -14.90 29.49 -31.09
C ARG A 543 -15.12 29.24 -29.60
N LYS A 544 -16.02 28.32 -29.27
CA LYS A 544 -16.45 27.99 -27.92
C LYS A 544 -16.47 26.48 -27.72
N PRO A 545 -15.29 25.85 -27.58
CA PRO A 545 -15.20 24.40 -27.49
C PRO A 545 -15.63 23.88 -26.11
N ALA A 546 -15.47 24.64 -25.03
CA ALA A 546 -15.84 24.20 -23.69
C ALA A 546 -17.36 24.13 -23.52
N CYS A 547 -17.87 22.99 -23.03
CA CYS A 547 -19.30 22.79 -22.84
C CYS A 547 -19.91 23.76 -21.81
N THR A 548 -19.12 24.21 -20.83
CA THR A 548 -19.56 25.18 -19.82
C THR A 548 -19.89 26.56 -20.38
N GLU A 549 -19.42 26.91 -21.57
CA GLU A 549 -19.80 28.18 -22.20
C GLU A 549 -21.26 28.21 -22.69
N TYR A 550 -21.88 27.04 -22.79
CA TYR A 550 -23.28 26.86 -23.13
C TYR A 550 -24.18 26.84 -21.88
N TYR A 551 -23.58 26.81 -20.68
CA TYR A 551 -24.29 26.87 -19.40
C TYR A 551 -24.78 28.30 -19.12
N MET A 552 -26.08 28.47 -18.91
CA MET A 552 -26.64 29.76 -18.49
C MET A 552 -26.36 30.00 -17.01
N ARG A 553 -25.32 30.79 -16.71
CA ARG A 553 -25.09 31.30 -15.36
C ARG A 553 -25.97 32.53 -15.15
N SER A 554 -26.89 32.46 -14.19
CA SER A 554 -27.74 33.58 -13.75
C SER A 554 -26.90 34.67 -13.06
N ASN A 555 -26.05 35.37 -13.81
CA ASN A 555 -25.19 36.43 -13.30
C ASN A 555 -25.59 37.82 -13.83
N SER A 556 -26.82 37.99 -14.33
CA SER A 556 -27.30 39.30 -14.77
C SER A 556 -28.77 39.48 -14.43
N THR A 557 -29.05 40.55 -13.69
CA THR A 557 -30.34 41.02 -13.18
C THR A 557 -31.30 41.45 -14.29
N VAL A 558 -31.62 40.58 -15.25
CA VAL A 558 -32.54 40.91 -16.36
C VAL A 558 -33.40 39.70 -16.71
N GLY A 559 -34.66 39.72 -16.28
CA GLY A 559 -35.84 39.17 -16.97
C GLY A 559 -35.92 37.67 -17.29
N LEU A 560 -37.07 37.08 -16.98
CA LEU A 560 -37.49 35.71 -17.34
C LEU A 560 -37.50 35.37 -18.85
N ASP A 561 -37.18 36.33 -19.74
CA ASP A 561 -37.18 36.14 -21.20
C ASP A 561 -35.89 35.48 -21.75
N GLN A 562 -34.80 35.38 -20.97
CA GLN A 562 -33.55 34.76 -21.43
C GLN A 562 -33.54 33.23 -21.42
N ALA A 563 -34.51 32.56 -20.78
CA ALA A 563 -34.64 31.09 -20.84
C ALA A 563 -34.92 30.57 -22.27
N LEU A 564 -35.39 31.44 -23.17
CA LEU A 564 -35.56 31.15 -24.60
C LEU A 564 -34.27 31.33 -25.43
N HIS A 565 -33.19 31.87 -24.87
CA HIS A 565 -31.98 32.26 -25.60
C HIS A 565 -30.70 31.65 -24.99
N SER A 566 -30.74 30.38 -24.59
CA SER A 566 -29.50 29.67 -24.25
C SER A 566 -28.63 29.52 -25.52
N PRO A 567 -27.29 29.66 -25.44
CA PRO A 567 -26.40 29.41 -26.57
C PRO A 567 -26.59 28.01 -27.17
N ALA A 568 -26.90 27.02 -26.32
CA ALA A 568 -27.22 25.65 -26.76
C ALA A 568 -28.52 25.61 -27.56
N ARG A 569 -29.61 26.25 -27.11
CA ARG A 569 -30.88 26.29 -27.84
C ARG A 569 -30.78 26.99 -29.19
N SER A 570 -30.04 28.10 -29.25
CA SER A 570 -29.77 28.77 -30.53
C SER A 570 -29.08 27.82 -31.51
N LEU A 571 -28.04 27.13 -31.04
CA LEU A 571 -27.30 26.15 -31.85
C LEU A 571 -28.20 24.97 -32.27
N ILE A 572 -29.05 24.46 -31.38
CA ILE A 572 -30.02 23.41 -31.70
C ILE A 572 -30.96 23.90 -32.81
N SER A 573 -31.51 25.11 -32.70
CA SER A 573 -32.43 25.66 -33.71
C SER A 573 -31.77 25.84 -35.07
N ASP A 574 -30.52 26.33 -35.11
CA ASP A 574 -29.75 26.46 -36.36
C ASP A 574 -29.49 25.08 -37.00
N LEU A 575 -29.19 24.07 -36.18
CA LEU A 575 -28.99 22.69 -36.63
C LEU A 575 -30.30 22.06 -37.13
N GLU A 576 -31.42 22.28 -36.45
CA GLU A 576 -32.75 21.84 -36.88
C GLU A 576 -33.14 22.48 -38.22
N GLN A 577 -32.93 23.78 -38.38
CA GLN A 577 -33.18 24.45 -39.65
C GLN A 577 -32.30 23.89 -40.78
N CYS A 578 -31.02 23.64 -40.49
CA CYS A 578 -30.12 22.99 -41.45
C CYS A 578 -30.60 21.57 -41.81
N GLN A 579 -31.06 20.81 -40.82
CA GLN A 579 -31.59 19.47 -40.95
C GLN A 579 -32.82 19.43 -41.88
N GLU A 580 -33.75 20.37 -41.70
CA GLU A 580 -34.99 20.47 -42.47
C GLU A 580 -34.71 20.80 -43.94
N ILE A 581 -33.82 21.77 -44.19
CA ILE A 581 -33.41 22.12 -45.54
C ILE A 581 -32.79 20.90 -46.23
N LEU A 582 -31.86 20.20 -45.57
CA LEU A 582 -31.23 18.99 -46.13
C LEU A 582 -32.24 17.88 -46.43
N ASP A 583 -33.26 17.69 -45.60
CA ASP A 583 -34.32 16.70 -45.85
C ASP A 583 -35.20 17.09 -47.05
N SER A 584 -35.53 18.37 -47.21
CA SER A 584 -36.31 18.86 -48.35
C SER A 584 -35.61 18.59 -49.69
N LEU A 585 -34.28 18.71 -49.72
CA LEU A 585 -33.47 18.51 -50.91
C LEU A 585 -33.40 17.04 -51.37
N ARG A 586 -33.71 16.08 -50.49
CA ARG A 586 -33.67 14.65 -50.85
C ARG A 586 -34.63 14.30 -51.99
N GLY A 587 -35.80 14.94 -52.03
CA GLY A 587 -36.77 14.78 -53.12
C GLY A 587 -36.19 15.29 -54.45
N ASP A 588 -35.62 16.48 -54.43
CA ASP A 588 -35.04 17.12 -55.62
C ASP A 588 -33.83 16.36 -56.16
N VAL A 589 -32.99 15.80 -55.28
CA VAL A 589 -31.87 14.93 -55.67
C VAL A 589 -32.37 13.68 -56.41
N ARG A 590 -33.49 13.08 -55.97
CA ARG A 590 -34.08 11.91 -56.64
C ARG A 590 -34.58 12.28 -58.05
N VAL A 591 -35.26 13.42 -58.18
CA VAL A 591 -35.68 13.94 -59.49
C VAL A 591 -34.47 14.24 -60.38
N GLY A 592 -33.39 14.77 -59.80
CA GLY A 592 -32.11 14.98 -60.50
C GLY A 592 -31.53 13.70 -61.07
N PHE A 593 -31.49 12.62 -60.28
CA PHE A 593 -31.07 11.29 -60.76
C PHE A 593 -31.92 10.78 -61.92
N ASP A 594 -33.25 10.90 -61.81
CA ASP A 594 -34.18 10.44 -62.85
C ASP A 594 -34.01 11.25 -64.14
N SER A 595 -33.83 12.58 -64.04
CA SER A 595 -33.56 13.47 -65.16
C SER A 595 -32.23 13.14 -65.85
N LYS A 596 -31.15 12.94 -65.08
CA LYS A 596 -29.85 12.52 -65.64
C LYS A 596 -29.96 11.16 -66.31
N ARG A 597 -30.64 10.18 -65.73
CA ARG A 597 -30.86 8.87 -66.36
C ARG A 597 -31.69 8.95 -67.64
N ALA A 598 -32.70 9.83 -67.68
CA ALA A 598 -33.50 10.06 -68.88
C ALA A 598 -32.70 10.71 -70.01
N SER A 599 -31.68 11.53 -69.69
CA SER A 599 -30.85 12.22 -70.68
C SER A 599 -29.98 11.28 -71.53
N PHE A 600 -29.59 10.12 -70.98
CA PHE A 600 -28.89 9.07 -71.71
C PHE A 600 -29.31 7.70 -71.20
N SER A 601 -30.06 6.95 -72.01
CA SER A 601 -30.72 5.70 -71.62
C SER A 601 -29.78 4.63 -71.04
N ARG A 602 -28.48 4.64 -71.39
CA ARG A 602 -27.52 3.67 -70.82
C ARG A 602 -27.16 3.97 -69.36
N PHE A 603 -27.45 5.16 -68.82
CA PHE A 603 -27.22 5.47 -67.40
C PHE A 603 -28.11 4.69 -66.45
N TYR A 604 -29.22 4.09 -66.92
CA TYR A 604 -30.01 3.17 -66.11
C TYR A 604 -29.24 1.89 -65.70
N PHE A 605 -28.12 1.57 -66.38
CA PHE A 605 -27.25 0.44 -66.01
C PHE A 605 -26.24 0.77 -64.91
N LEU A 606 -26.15 2.04 -64.51
CA LEU A 606 -25.23 2.51 -63.46
C LEU A 606 -25.94 2.60 -62.11
N SER A 607 -25.24 2.18 -61.06
CA SER A 607 -25.64 2.51 -59.68
C SER A 607 -25.53 4.02 -59.43
N ASP A 608 -26.21 4.53 -58.40
CA ASP A 608 -26.17 5.96 -58.06
C ASP A 608 -24.73 6.45 -57.81
N LEU A 609 -23.90 5.62 -57.16
CA LEU A 609 -22.49 5.94 -56.91
C LEU A 609 -21.66 6.00 -58.20
N GLU A 610 -21.85 5.04 -59.11
CA GLU A 610 -21.15 5.03 -60.40
C GLU A 610 -21.57 6.19 -61.28
N LEU A 611 -22.85 6.56 -61.27
CA LEU A 611 -23.37 7.72 -62.01
C LEU A 611 -22.81 9.04 -61.46
N VAL A 612 -22.81 9.21 -60.13
CA VAL A 612 -22.19 10.37 -59.46
C VAL A 612 -20.71 10.46 -59.81
N THR A 613 -19.99 9.35 -59.76
CA THR A 613 -18.55 9.29 -60.10
C THR A 613 -18.31 9.64 -61.56
N ALA A 614 -19.15 9.14 -62.47
CA ALA A 614 -19.03 9.45 -63.90
C ALA A 614 -19.29 10.94 -64.15
N LEU A 615 -20.37 11.51 -63.64
CA LEU A 615 -20.71 12.93 -63.82
C LEU A 615 -19.65 13.86 -63.22
N ALA A 616 -19.10 13.49 -62.07
CA ALA A 616 -18.04 14.24 -61.41
C ALA A 616 -16.72 14.28 -62.21
N LEU A 617 -16.49 13.30 -63.09
CA LEU A 617 -15.30 13.20 -63.94
C LEU A 617 -15.60 13.56 -65.41
N ALA A 618 -16.75 14.21 -65.69
CA ALA A 618 -17.20 14.52 -67.04
C ALA A 618 -16.18 15.34 -67.87
N ASP A 619 -15.45 16.24 -67.20
CA ASP A 619 -14.51 17.17 -67.83
C ASP A 619 -13.11 16.57 -68.03
N VAL A 620 -12.85 15.37 -67.50
CA VAL A 620 -11.55 14.68 -67.58
C VAL A 620 -11.73 13.31 -68.27
N PRO A 621 -11.95 13.27 -69.60
CA PRO A 621 -12.26 12.04 -70.32
C PRO A 621 -11.11 11.03 -70.34
N SER A 622 -9.88 11.44 -70.02
CA SER A 622 -8.70 10.58 -69.96
C SER A 622 -8.58 9.78 -68.65
N ASP A 623 -9.38 10.08 -67.62
CA ASP A 623 -9.31 9.38 -66.33
C ASP A 623 -9.84 7.94 -66.45
N ALA A 624 -9.02 6.97 -66.03
CA ALA A 624 -9.41 5.56 -66.02
C ALA A 624 -10.61 5.30 -65.11
N SER A 625 -10.81 6.10 -64.06
CA SER A 625 -11.92 5.99 -63.11
C SER A 625 -13.26 6.28 -63.78
N LEU A 626 -13.30 7.21 -64.73
CA LEU A 626 -14.49 7.50 -65.54
C LEU A 626 -14.89 6.28 -66.37
N TRP A 627 -13.94 5.68 -67.10
CA TRP A 627 -14.21 4.51 -67.95
C TRP A 627 -14.52 3.26 -67.14
N LYS A 628 -13.94 3.13 -65.95
CA LYS A 628 -14.34 2.10 -64.99
C LYS A 628 -15.81 2.25 -64.57
N ALA A 629 -16.25 3.48 -64.27
CA ALA A 629 -17.65 3.76 -63.94
C ALA A 629 -18.59 3.52 -65.15
N LEU A 630 -18.16 3.89 -66.37
CA LEU A 630 -18.93 3.72 -67.61
C LEU A 630 -18.84 2.32 -68.24
N SER A 631 -18.10 1.38 -67.64
CA SER A 631 -17.84 0.03 -68.20
C SER A 631 -19.12 -0.76 -68.51
N ARG A 632 -20.20 -0.56 -67.75
CA ARG A 632 -21.51 -1.18 -68.02
C ARG A 632 -22.28 -0.48 -69.15
N CYS A 633 -22.05 0.81 -69.39
CA CYS A 633 -22.66 1.52 -70.51
C CYS A 633 -22.00 1.14 -71.84
N PHE A 634 -20.67 0.93 -71.83
CA PHE A 634 -19.89 0.62 -73.03
C PHE A 634 -19.03 -0.64 -72.85
N PRO A 635 -19.61 -1.84 -73.04
CA PRO A 635 -18.83 -3.06 -72.95
C PRO A 635 -17.77 -3.09 -74.05
N GLY A 636 -16.52 -3.36 -73.66
CA GLY A 636 -15.37 -3.45 -74.57
C GLY A 636 -14.53 -2.17 -74.69
N ILE A 637 -14.95 -1.05 -74.11
CA ILE A 637 -14.10 0.14 -73.96
C ILE A 637 -13.42 0.10 -72.60
N HIS A 638 -12.10 0.05 -72.58
CA HIS A 638 -11.31 0.10 -71.34
C HIS A 638 -10.81 1.51 -71.02
N SER A 639 -10.37 2.24 -72.04
CA SER A 639 -9.91 3.63 -71.92
C SER A 639 -9.99 4.33 -73.28
N VAL A 640 -9.60 5.60 -73.34
CA VAL A 640 -9.59 6.38 -74.57
C VAL A 640 -8.28 7.10 -74.78
N GLN A 641 -7.92 7.31 -76.05
CA GLN A 641 -6.85 8.21 -76.44
C GLN A 641 -7.43 9.60 -76.68
N THR A 642 -6.78 10.60 -76.09
CA THR A 642 -7.13 12.01 -76.24
C THR A 642 -6.01 12.78 -76.90
N ASN A 643 -6.36 13.85 -77.61
CA ASN A 643 -5.36 14.78 -78.15
C ASN A 643 -4.95 15.84 -77.10
N ALA A 644 -4.04 16.74 -77.46
CA ALA A 644 -3.58 17.82 -76.57
C ALA A 644 -4.70 18.81 -76.15
N ALA A 645 -5.87 18.76 -76.80
CA ALA A 645 -7.06 19.55 -76.48
C ALA A 645 -8.11 18.75 -75.66
N ASN A 646 -7.75 17.57 -75.12
CA ASN A 646 -8.63 16.63 -74.41
C ASN A 646 -9.82 16.09 -75.21
N GLU A 647 -9.76 16.14 -76.55
CA GLU A 647 -10.77 15.56 -77.43
C GLU A 647 -10.49 14.08 -77.65
N ILE A 648 -11.54 13.25 -77.67
CA ILE A 648 -11.41 11.79 -77.82
C ILE A 648 -11.14 11.45 -79.29
N THR A 649 -10.00 10.84 -79.58
CA THR A 649 -9.58 10.48 -80.95
C THR A 649 -9.67 9.00 -81.26
N ALA A 650 -9.48 8.13 -80.26
CA ALA A 650 -9.59 6.67 -80.43
C ALA A 650 -10.06 6.00 -79.14
N LEU A 651 -10.76 4.88 -79.30
CA LEU A 651 -11.16 4.00 -78.20
C LEU A 651 -10.13 2.89 -78.02
N LEU A 652 -9.82 2.51 -76.78
CA LEU A 652 -8.91 1.43 -76.47
C LEU A 652 -9.67 0.25 -75.86
N SER A 653 -9.46 -0.93 -76.45
CA SER A 653 -9.96 -2.19 -75.88
C SER A 653 -9.17 -2.59 -74.62
N SER A 654 -9.65 -3.61 -73.90
CA SER A 654 -8.91 -4.20 -72.78
C SER A 654 -7.55 -4.79 -73.16
N VAL A 655 -7.33 -5.06 -74.45
CA VAL A 655 -6.07 -5.59 -75.02
C VAL A 655 -5.18 -4.45 -75.56
N GLY A 656 -5.67 -3.21 -75.53
CA GLY A 656 -4.94 -2.02 -76.03
C GLY A 656 -5.07 -1.79 -77.53
N GLU A 657 -6.01 -2.47 -78.21
CA GLU A 657 -6.29 -2.23 -79.63
C GLU A 657 -6.93 -0.85 -79.83
N PRO A 658 -6.33 0.06 -80.63
CA PRO A 658 -6.90 1.36 -80.90
C PRO A 658 -7.96 1.29 -82.00
N PHE A 659 -9.17 1.73 -81.67
CA PHE A 659 -10.27 1.92 -82.61
C PHE A 659 -10.45 3.43 -82.91
N PRO A 660 -9.92 3.94 -84.04
CA PRO A 660 -9.89 5.37 -84.33
C PRO A 660 -11.28 5.90 -84.65
N LEU A 661 -11.65 7.02 -84.02
CA LEU A 661 -12.88 7.75 -84.28
C LEU A 661 -12.62 8.73 -85.43
N GLY A 662 -13.14 8.48 -86.63
CA GLY A 662 -12.85 9.24 -87.86
C GLY A 662 -13.00 10.77 -87.77
N SER A 663 -13.69 11.28 -86.74
CA SER A 663 -13.62 12.68 -86.29
C SER A 663 -13.42 12.74 -84.77
N PRO A 664 -12.58 13.65 -84.24
CA PRO A 664 -12.40 13.80 -82.80
C PRO A 664 -13.69 14.26 -82.10
N ILE A 665 -13.95 13.75 -80.90
CA ILE A 665 -15.12 14.12 -80.10
C ILE A 665 -14.73 15.15 -79.05
N ILE A 666 -15.34 16.33 -79.15
CA ILE A 666 -15.17 17.43 -78.20
C ILE A 666 -15.95 17.11 -76.93
N THR A 667 -15.25 17.08 -75.80
CA THR A 667 -15.78 16.81 -74.46
C THR A 667 -15.89 18.09 -73.62
N LYS A 668 -15.02 19.06 -73.88
CA LYS A 668 -15.01 20.37 -73.21
C LYS A 668 -16.29 21.16 -73.50
N ASP A 669 -16.84 21.79 -72.46
CA ASP A 669 -18.04 22.65 -72.51
C ASP A 669 -19.27 21.97 -73.14
N THR A 670 -19.26 20.63 -73.23
CA THR A 670 -20.32 19.82 -73.83
C THR A 670 -20.88 18.86 -72.77
N PRO A 671 -22.20 18.84 -72.52
CA PRO A 671 -22.78 17.92 -71.56
C PRO A 671 -22.45 16.45 -71.87
N MET A 672 -22.13 15.68 -70.82
CA MET A 672 -21.79 14.25 -70.93
C MET A 672 -22.75 13.43 -71.81
N PRO A 673 -24.08 13.53 -71.64
CA PRO A 673 -25.03 12.80 -72.49
C PRO A 673 -24.85 13.08 -73.99
N THR A 674 -24.52 14.33 -74.34
CA THR A 674 -24.40 14.77 -75.73
C THR A 674 -23.15 14.21 -76.39
N TRP A 675 -21.99 14.25 -75.72
CA TRP A 675 -20.77 13.70 -76.31
C TRP A 675 -20.74 12.17 -76.27
N LEU A 676 -21.40 11.52 -75.29
CA LEU A 676 -21.60 10.07 -75.28
C LEU A 676 -22.52 9.59 -76.43
N ALA A 677 -23.58 10.32 -76.75
CA ALA A 677 -24.42 10.02 -77.90
C ALA A 677 -23.67 10.18 -79.24
N LYS A 678 -22.80 11.20 -79.35
CA LYS A 678 -21.88 11.37 -80.49
C LYS A 678 -20.90 10.20 -80.57
N LEU A 679 -20.38 9.73 -79.43
CA LEU A 679 -19.50 8.57 -79.36
C LEU A 679 -20.18 7.31 -79.91
N GLU A 680 -21.40 7.01 -79.45
CA GLU A 680 -22.19 5.87 -79.93
C GLU A 680 -22.43 5.94 -81.44
N THR A 681 -22.83 7.10 -81.95
CA THR A 681 -23.06 7.30 -83.39
C THR A 681 -21.77 7.14 -84.21
N SER A 682 -20.66 7.68 -83.72
CA SER A 682 -19.33 7.59 -84.35
C SER A 682 -18.86 6.14 -84.41
N MET A 683 -18.98 5.40 -83.29
CA MET A 683 -18.64 3.98 -83.23
C MET A 683 -19.40 3.15 -84.28
N THR A 684 -20.72 3.31 -84.37
CA THR A 684 -21.54 2.58 -85.35
C THR A 684 -21.19 2.96 -86.78
N THR A 685 -20.97 4.25 -87.05
CA THR A 685 -20.63 4.75 -88.39
C THR A 685 -19.31 4.19 -88.88
N ILE A 686 -18.29 4.19 -88.02
CA ILE A 686 -16.95 3.72 -88.36
C ILE A 686 -16.92 2.21 -88.46
N LEU A 687 -17.65 1.49 -87.61
CA LEU A 687 -17.79 0.05 -87.73
C LEU A 687 -18.42 -0.33 -89.08
N HIS A 688 -19.50 0.35 -89.50
CA HIS A 688 -20.09 0.14 -90.83
C HIS A 688 -19.13 0.49 -91.97
N ALA A 689 -18.37 1.58 -91.85
CA ALA A 689 -17.37 1.96 -92.84
C ALA A 689 -16.24 0.92 -92.94
N SER A 690 -15.76 0.42 -91.79
CA SER A 690 -14.74 -0.62 -91.68
C SER A 690 -15.19 -1.93 -92.34
N ILE A 691 -16.41 -2.39 -92.06
CA ILE A 691 -16.97 -3.61 -92.70
C ILE A 691 -17.08 -3.44 -94.21
N ARG A 692 -17.60 -2.30 -94.71
CA ARG A 692 -17.71 -2.05 -96.15
C ARG A 692 -16.35 -1.96 -96.83
N ALA A 693 -15.39 -1.31 -96.19
CA ALA A 693 -14.04 -1.17 -96.72
C ALA A 693 -13.33 -2.53 -96.76
N ALA A 694 -13.46 -3.34 -95.69
CA ALA A 694 -12.96 -4.71 -95.64
C ALA A 694 -13.56 -5.57 -96.77
N TYR A 695 -14.88 -5.55 -96.96
CA TYR A 695 -15.55 -6.27 -98.06
C TYR A 695 -15.07 -5.82 -99.45
N SER A 696 -14.96 -4.50 -99.67
CA SER A 696 -14.55 -3.94 -100.96
C SER A 696 -13.08 -4.25 -101.30
N ASP A 697 -12.24 -4.41 -100.28
CA ASP A 697 -10.81 -4.70 -100.40
C ASP A 697 -10.52 -6.21 -100.58
N LEU A 698 -11.45 -7.08 -100.15
CA LEU A 698 -11.31 -8.54 -100.23
C LEU A 698 -10.96 -9.06 -101.64
N PRO A 699 -11.63 -8.66 -102.75
CA PRO A 699 -11.28 -9.16 -104.07
C PRO A 699 -9.97 -8.59 -104.63
N ARG A 700 -9.41 -7.53 -104.02
CA ARG A 700 -8.23 -6.81 -104.51
C ARG A 700 -6.91 -7.33 -103.94
N LYS A 701 -6.96 -8.07 -102.83
CA LYS A 701 -5.76 -8.53 -102.10
C LYS A 701 -5.75 -10.03 -101.90
N GLU A 702 -4.58 -10.56 -101.60
CA GLU A 702 -4.40 -11.94 -101.16
C GLU A 702 -5.06 -12.13 -99.78
N PHE A 703 -5.85 -13.21 -99.62
CA PHE A 703 -6.69 -13.45 -98.44
C PHE A 703 -5.91 -13.35 -97.12
N ARG A 704 -4.75 -14.01 -97.01
CA ARG A 704 -3.92 -13.98 -95.79
C ARG A 704 -3.44 -12.58 -95.42
N LYS A 705 -3.03 -11.79 -96.42
CA LYS A 705 -2.58 -10.40 -96.20
C LYS A 705 -3.75 -9.51 -95.84
N TRP A 706 -4.91 -9.74 -96.43
CA TRP A 706 -6.15 -9.02 -96.09
C TRP A 706 -6.57 -9.29 -94.64
N CYS A 707 -6.50 -10.53 -94.17
CA CYS A 707 -6.78 -10.92 -92.77
C CYS A 707 -5.85 -10.26 -91.74
N LEU A 708 -4.66 -9.78 -92.13
CA LEU A 708 -3.74 -9.10 -91.22
C LEU A 708 -3.93 -7.57 -91.17
N ILE A 709 -4.73 -7.00 -92.09
CA ILE A 709 -4.90 -5.55 -92.25
C ILE A 709 -6.16 -5.04 -91.53
N TRP A 710 -7.23 -5.83 -91.51
CA TRP A 710 -8.53 -5.38 -90.99
C TRP A 710 -8.81 -5.95 -89.58
N PRO A 711 -9.60 -5.26 -88.75
CA PRO A 711 -10.00 -5.75 -87.43
C PRO A 711 -10.80 -7.05 -87.51
N GLU A 712 -10.63 -7.95 -86.53
CA GLU A 712 -11.21 -9.30 -86.52
C GLU A 712 -12.73 -9.31 -86.73
N GLN A 713 -13.47 -8.45 -86.04
CA GLN A 713 -14.93 -8.38 -86.17
C GLN A 713 -15.37 -7.90 -87.57
N SER A 714 -14.61 -6.99 -88.18
CA SER A 714 -14.89 -6.52 -89.55
C SER A 714 -14.58 -7.60 -90.60
N LEU A 715 -13.48 -8.35 -90.39
CA LEU A 715 -13.10 -9.50 -91.21
C LEU A 715 -14.18 -10.58 -91.18
N LEU A 716 -14.60 -11.00 -89.98
CA LEU A 716 -15.59 -12.06 -89.80
C LEU A 716 -16.91 -11.69 -90.46
N ALA A 717 -17.39 -10.45 -90.26
CA ALA A 717 -18.62 -9.97 -90.89
C ALA A 717 -18.52 -9.96 -92.43
N ALA A 718 -17.40 -9.52 -92.99
CA ALA A 718 -17.19 -9.53 -94.44
C ALA A 718 -17.09 -10.96 -95.00
N ILE A 719 -16.39 -11.88 -94.34
CA ILE A 719 -16.28 -13.29 -94.72
C ILE A 719 -17.66 -13.96 -94.68
N GLN A 720 -18.41 -13.79 -93.60
CA GLN A 720 -19.75 -14.35 -93.46
C GLN A 720 -20.69 -13.81 -94.54
N HIS A 721 -20.61 -12.51 -94.86
CA HIS A 721 -21.41 -11.93 -95.93
C HIS A 721 -21.07 -12.54 -97.30
N VAL A 722 -19.79 -12.68 -97.63
CA VAL A 722 -19.32 -13.28 -98.90
C VAL A 722 -19.70 -14.76 -98.98
N TRP A 723 -19.47 -15.52 -97.90
CA TRP A 723 -19.80 -16.94 -97.84
C TRP A 723 -21.30 -17.17 -98.06
N THR A 724 -22.15 -16.38 -97.40
CA THR A 724 -23.60 -16.46 -97.57
C THR A 724 -24.00 -16.11 -99.00
N LEU A 725 -23.48 -15.02 -99.56
CA LEU A 725 -23.77 -14.61 -100.94
C LEU A 725 -23.36 -15.67 -101.97
N GLN A 726 -22.16 -16.24 -101.83
CA GLN A 726 -21.67 -17.29 -102.74
C GLN A 726 -22.46 -18.59 -102.59
N SER A 727 -22.82 -18.96 -101.37
CA SER A 727 -23.63 -20.15 -101.09
C SER A 727 -25.03 -20.01 -101.72
N GLU A 728 -25.69 -18.86 -101.55
CA GLU A 728 -26.99 -18.57 -102.18
C GLU A 728 -26.92 -18.63 -103.71
N GLN A 729 -25.88 -18.04 -104.31
CA GLN A 729 -25.66 -18.10 -105.76
C GLN A 729 -25.44 -19.53 -106.26
N ALA A 730 -24.73 -20.35 -105.49
CA ALA A 730 -24.51 -21.76 -105.80
C ALA A 730 -25.81 -22.58 -105.73
N TYR A 731 -26.68 -22.31 -104.74
CA TYR A 731 -27.99 -22.96 -104.63
C TYR A 731 -28.93 -22.58 -105.79
N GLN A 732 -28.90 -21.34 -106.27
CA GLN A 732 -29.77 -20.88 -107.36
C GLN A 732 -29.37 -21.44 -108.74
N ASN A 733 -28.11 -21.83 -108.95
CA ASN A 733 -27.59 -22.29 -110.25
C ASN A 733 -26.89 -23.67 -110.16
N PRO A 734 -27.64 -24.79 -110.05
CA PRO A 734 -27.07 -26.11 -109.76
C PRO A 734 -26.30 -26.78 -110.92
N THR A 735 -26.35 -26.26 -112.15
CA THR A 735 -25.84 -26.94 -113.37
C THR A 735 -24.58 -26.34 -113.99
N LYS A 736 -23.94 -25.32 -113.38
CA LYS A 736 -22.56 -24.96 -113.74
C LYS A 736 -21.60 -25.80 -112.92
N GLU A 737 -20.62 -26.38 -113.62
CA GLU A 737 -19.61 -27.29 -113.11
C GLU A 737 -19.13 -26.98 -111.67
N LYS A 738 -18.88 -28.05 -110.91
CA LYS A 738 -18.29 -28.13 -109.57
C LYS A 738 -16.87 -27.51 -109.44
N HIS A 739 -16.49 -26.54 -110.26
CA HIS A 739 -15.19 -25.85 -110.25
C HIS A 739 -15.18 -24.54 -109.45
N GLY A 740 -16.31 -24.13 -108.86
CA GLY A 740 -16.43 -22.88 -108.09
C GLY A 740 -16.43 -23.01 -106.57
N LEU A 741 -16.40 -24.24 -106.02
CA LEU A 741 -16.24 -24.48 -104.57
C LEU A 741 -14.79 -24.86 -104.25
N GLN A 742 -13.84 -24.14 -104.83
CA GLN A 742 -12.55 -23.98 -104.20
C GLN A 742 -12.60 -22.63 -103.47
N LEU A 743 -12.95 -22.67 -102.19
CA LEU A 743 -12.27 -21.81 -101.23
C LEU A 743 -10.78 -21.99 -101.55
N ARG A 744 -10.19 -21.03 -102.28
CA ARG A 744 -8.73 -21.01 -102.50
C ARG A 744 -8.12 -21.24 -101.14
N THR A 745 -7.43 -22.36 -101.04
CA THR A 745 -6.91 -23.01 -99.86
C THR A 745 -6.26 -22.00 -98.91
N ILE A 746 -6.79 -21.92 -97.68
CA ILE A 746 -6.22 -21.39 -96.40
C ILE A 746 -5.39 -20.12 -96.51
#